data_AF-A0A6M8BBF8-F1
#
_entry.id   AF-A0A6M8BBF8-F1
#
_cell.length_a   1.000
_cell.length_b   1.000
_cell.length_c   1.000
_cell.angle_alpha   90.00
_cell.angle_beta   90.00
_cell.angle_gamma   90.00
#
_symmetry.space_group_name_H-M   'P 1'
#
loop_
_entity.id
_entity.type
_entity.pdbx_description
1 polymer ?
#
loop_
_entity_poly.entity_id
_entity_poly.type
_entity_poly.pdbx_seq_one_letter_code
_entity_poly.pdbx_strand_id
1 'polypeptide(L)'
;MTFRLDHQNVFDYLVRQKLCDRPSESVLSIEAKSSKNFNLLVRLTGDRLLLVKQEPLDAQGNAAGDLLIEGQVQSLFQAHSELSSLIPLTAGILLFDPVHHILVMNYLQDYLDLETFYAEQQVFPAAIAHQLGHLAAQFHRTTLDYWPIYHQLHPDEEALHRAALQQTQTAAMAEDEIATIVPNFEDGLEWLTPEDLGRISEDGQRFFELYFQAEDLRRAIAHLSEIYDPCCLTHQDFKFGNVLLHRNWPQLIRASSKELKELAGSAESAKKSSATNQPWNAAPQPLRLIDWEKAEWGDPALDMGFLIACYLRLWLQSLVVSGLDLTEALRLVAVPLEALQPSLRLLVRGYGAAFPEMGRSPVFWQRAMQFAGYSLVRTLRVKALHFEPLGNVGICTMQVANSLLNRPEAAIRSIFGGPLLDWIDREASDAELGNQPDSQSDLAATSGSSELAGSPATVPNATPTLKLPPRAGLDDLLRHLHISPEGRIYHDRCPAAVLVEDDRPFDQLPPEVQRSYLRLQLRNVIYDLYFCGRHLTDQPAATDLRNSVQAGVDVEFFEQLSAANTGQGYFDAGWIVTQIDETTALVQRNGLILRLERDRHLSPSQRHPAVGDMVAVWMPPHRMDASFYTVLGDRGPISPDAPAVQVYFNLSAAGAIALMRVLIPALNQAKLPFSLGLLHDPADYGRRDAAILRLCQVDWAAAAPMLRQAYPVVRSHLQRAVPLFTKALAPGVGLAEEPMEEPMEEACNEAIEFGLHRAQLVADGLLDSADPTARLAAIARQFQQAGLWLDRPYLNPGAGDRYSL
;
A
#
# COMPACT_ATOMS: atom_id res chain seq x y z
N MET A 1 -13.56 -11.10 -27.25
CA MET A 1 -13.96 -10.66 -25.89
C MET A 1 -12.84 -11.09 -24.97
N THR A 2 -12.30 -10.17 -24.19
CA THR A 2 -11.26 -10.45 -23.21
C THR A 2 -11.81 -11.38 -22.12
N PHE A 3 -11.09 -12.45 -21.80
CA PHE A 3 -11.49 -13.38 -20.75
C PHE A 3 -11.10 -12.82 -19.38
N ARG A 4 -12.08 -12.47 -18.55
CA ARG A 4 -11.87 -12.05 -17.15
C ARG A 4 -12.24 -13.19 -16.23
N LEU A 5 -11.32 -13.55 -15.33
CA LEU A 5 -11.55 -14.56 -14.31
C LEU A 5 -12.53 -14.02 -13.26
N ASP A 6 -13.44 -14.87 -12.81
CA ASP A 6 -14.34 -14.60 -11.69
C ASP A 6 -14.66 -15.90 -10.94
N HIS A 7 -15.37 -15.79 -9.81
CA HIS A 7 -15.74 -16.94 -9.00
C HIS A 7 -16.68 -17.93 -9.72
N GLN A 8 -17.40 -17.52 -10.76
CA GLN A 8 -18.34 -18.37 -11.51
C GLN A 8 -17.63 -19.19 -12.59
N ASN A 9 -16.60 -18.62 -13.21
CA ASN A 9 -15.95 -19.19 -14.39
C ASN A 9 -14.63 -19.92 -14.08
N VAL A 10 -14.01 -19.70 -12.92
CA VAL A 10 -12.68 -20.27 -12.57
C VAL A 10 -12.64 -21.80 -12.62
N PHE A 11 -13.69 -22.49 -12.16
CA PHE A 11 -13.70 -23.96 -12.21
C PHE A 11 -13.79 -24.51 -13.63
N ASP A 12 -14.64 -23.89 -14.45
CA ASP A 12 -14.77 -24.25 -15.87
C ASP A 12 -13.48 -24.02 -16.64
N TYR A 13 -12.75 -22.96 -16.28
CA TYR A 13 -11.41 -22.69 -16.80
C TYR A 13 -10.42 -23.81 -16.41
N LEU A 14 -10.33 -24.18 -15.13
CA LEU A 14 -9.43 -25.24 -14.65
C LEU A 14 -9.69 -26.60 -15.32
N VAL A 15 -10.96 -26.93 -15.57
CA VAL A 15 -11.37 -28.15 -16.27
C VAL A 15 -10.94 -28.12 -17.73
N ARG A 16 -11.13 -26.99 -18.44
CA ARG A 16 -10.70 -26.83 -19.84
C ARG A 16 -9.19 -26.98 -19.99
N GLN A 17 -8.44 -26.49 -19.01
CA GLN A 17 -6.98 -26.62 -18.96
C GLN A 17 -6.49 -28.00 -18.47
N LYS A 18 -7.41 -28.95 -18.22
CA LYS A 18 -7.12 -30.31 -17.74
C LYS A 18 -6.37 -30.36 -16.41
N LEU A 19 -6.50 -29.31 -15.58
CA LEU A 19 -5.96 -29.28 -14.22
C LEU A 19 -6.93 -29.90 -13.20
N CYS A 20 -8.22 -29.92 -13.55
CA CYS A 20 -9.30 -30.57 -12.81
C CYS A 20 -10.14 -31.47 -13.72
N ASP A 21 -10.81 -32.46 -13.13
CA ASP A 21 -11.67 -33.40 -13.85
C ASP A 21 -13.07 -33.42 -13.23
N ARG A 22 -14.07 -32.82 -13.91
CA ARG A 22 -15.46 -32.67 -13.43
C ARG A 22 -16.11 -33.92 -12.81
N PRO A 23 -15.92 -35.14 -13.36
CA PRO A 23 -16.49 -36.34 -12.76
C PRO A 23 -15.84 -36.76 -11.42
N SER A 24 -14.63 -36.30 -11.10
CA SER A 24 -13.88 -36.69 -9.90
C SER A 24 -13.63 -35.55 -8.90
N GLU A 25 -13.66 -34.30 -9.36
CA GLU A 25 -13.45 -33.11 -8.53
C GLU A 25 -14.62 -32.13 -8.63
N SER A 26 -14.97 -31.50 -7.49
CA SER A 26 -15.89 -30.36 -7.44
C SER A 26 -15.37 -29.26 -6.51
N VAL A 27 -15.78 -28.02 -6.75
CA VAL A 27 -15.46 -26.88 -5.88
C VAL A 27 -16.23 -26.95 -4.57
N LEU A 28 -15.52 -26.83 -3.46
CA LEU A 28 -16.08 -26.70 -2.11
C LEU A 28 -16.23 -25.22 -1.71
N SER A 29 -15.21 -24.41 -1.99
CA SER A 29 -15.23 -22.97 -1.75
C SER A 29 -14.29 -22.23 -2.69
N ILE A 30 -14.58 -20.95 -2.92
CA ILE A 30 -13.71 -20.01 -3.64
C ILE A 30 -13.56 -18.79 -2.74
N GLU A 31 -12.33 -18.40 -2.47
CA GLU A 31 -11.98 -17.26 -1.63
C GLU A 31 -11.09 -16.33 -2.43
N ALA A 32 -11.40 -15.02 -2.46
CA ALA A 32 -10.42 -14.05 -2.92
C ALA A 32 -9.30 -13.89 -1.89
N LYS A 33 -8.06 -13.82 -2.37
CA LYS A 33 -6.91 -13.40 -1.56
C LYS A 33 -6.52 -12.00 -1.98
N SER A 34 -6.51 -11.07 -1.02
CA SER A 34 -6.09 -9.70 -1.26
C SER A 34 -4.64 -9.69 -1.75
N SER A 35 -4.40 -9.15 -2.94
CA SER A 35 -3.07 -8.99 -3.53
C SER A 35 -3.13 -7.96 -4.67
N LYS A 36 -1.97 -7.59 -5.22
CA LYS A 36 -1.87 -6.76 -6.44
C LYS A 36 -2.61 -7.39 -7.64
N ASN A 37 -2.60 -8.71 -7.74
CA ASN A 37 -3.32 -9.44 -8.78
C ASN A 37 -4.69 -9.93 -8.29
N PHE A 38 -5.55 -10.28 -9.24
CA PHE A 38 -6.80 -10.95 -8.93
C PHE A 38 -6.54 -12.43 -8.61
N ASN A 39 -6.47 -12.73 -7.31
CA ASN A 39 -6.14 -14.06 -6.80
C ASN A 39 -7.37 -14.78 -6.23
N LEU A 40 -7.65 -15.97 -6.75
CA LEU A 40 -8.67 -16.88 -6.24
C LEU A 40 -8.02 -18.13 -5.66
N LEU A 41 -8.28 -18.39 -4.37
CA LEU A 41 -8.00 -19.67 -3.73
C LEU A 41 -9.20 -20.59 -3.96
N VAL A 42 -9.01 -21.64 -4.76
CA VAL A 42 -10.03 -22.62 -5.11
C VAL A 42 -9.81 -23.88 -4.28
N ARG A 43 -10.78 -24.20 -3.42
CA ARG A 43 -10.81 -25.45 -2.64
C ARG A 43 -11.59 -26.50 -3.40
N LEU A 44 -10.93 -27.60 -3.72
CA LEU A 44 -11.52 -28.75 -4.40
C LEU A 44 -11.78 -29.89 -3.40
N THR A 45 -12.61 -30.85 -3.80
CA THR A 45 -12.77 -32.13 -3.09
C THR A 45 -11.43 -32.86 -2.95
N GLY A 46 -11.22 -33.55 -1.82
CA GLY A 46 -9.98 -34.25 -1.53
C GLY A 46 -8.86 -33.35 -0.96
N ASP A 47 -9.24 -32.22 -0.35
CA ASP A 47 -8.36 -31.24 0.30
C ASP A 47 -7.29 -30.61 -0.61
N ARG A 48 -7.48 -30.67 -1.93
CA ARG A 48 -6.61 -30.00 -2.90
C ARG A 48 -6.96 -28.51 -2.96
N LEU A 49 -5.95 -27.67 -2.79
CA LEU A 49 -6.06 -26.21 -2.88
C LEU A 49 -5.22 -25.68 -4.04
N LEU A 50 -5.85 -24.91 -4.92
CA LEU A 50 -5.20 -24.24 -6.05
C LEU A 50 -5.30 -22.73 -5.87
N LEU A 51 -4.19 -22.04 -6.09
CA LEU A 51 -4.17 -20.59 -6.24
C LEU A 51 -4.20 -20.25 -7.73
N VAL A 52 -5.24 -19.55 -8.16
CA VAL A 52 -5.41 -19.07 -9.53
C VAL A 52 -5.23 -17.55 -9.52
N LYS A 53 -4.17 -17.06 -10.14
CA LYS A 53 -3.88 -15.64 -10.30
C LYS A 53 -4.26 -15.19 -11.71
N GLN A 54 -4.87 -14.02 -11.84
CA GLN A 54 -4.96 -13.29 -13.10
C GLN A 54 -4.48 -11.84 -12.90
N GLU A 55 -3.69 -11.32 -13.84
CA GLU A 55 -3.33 -9.90 -13.82
C GLU A 55 -4.59 -9.02 -13.91
N PRO A 56 -4.62 -7.86 -13.23
CA PRO A 56 -5.65 -6.86 -13.45
C PRO A 56 -5.65 -6.42 -14.91
N LEU A 57 -6.84 -6.41 -15.52
CA LEU A 57 -6.99 -6.06 -16.93
C LEU A 57 -7.62 -4.66 -17.05
N ASP A 58 -6.98 -3.79 -17.84
CA ASP A 58 -7.50 -2.47 -18.18
C ASP A 58 -8.82 -2.56 -18.96
N ALA A 59 -9.46 -1.43 -19.26
CA ALA A 59 -10.73 -1.41 -19.99
C ALA A 59 -10.63 -1.98 -21.42
N GLN A 60 -9.46 -1.92 -22.04
CA GLN A 60 -9.18 -2.50 -23.35
C GLN A 60 -8.87 -4.01 -23.25
N GLY A 61 -8.70 -4.52 -22.04
CA GLY A 61 -8.40 -5.91 -21.73
C GLY A 61 -6.91 -6.25 -21.79
N ASN A 62 -6.03 -5.26 -21.69
CA ASN A 62 -4.58 -5.48 -21.61
C ASN A 62 -4.16 -5.63 -20.15
N ALA A 63 -3.12 -6.46 -19.94
CA ALA A 63 -2.43 -6.60 -18.66
C ALA A 63 -1.10 -5.83 -18.68
N ALA A 64 -0.48 -5.66 -17.51
CA ALA A 64 0.84 -5.04 -17.40
C ALA A 64 1.97 -5.96 -17.92
N GLY A 65 1.74 -7.28 -17.95
CA GLY A 65 2.70 -8.29 -18.38
C GLY A 65 3.53 -8.87 -17.22
N ASP A 66 3.13 -8.65 -15.97
CA ASP A 66 3.92 -9.03 -14.79
C ASP A 66 3.99 -10.56 -14.58
N LEU A 67 2.91 -11.30 -14.87
CA LEU A 67 2.90 -12.76 -14.74
C LEU A 67 3.69 -13.45 -15.88
N LEU A 68 3.97 -12.74 -16.97
CA LEU A 68 4.80 -13.26 -18.06
C LEU A 68 6.21 -13.58 -17.57
N ILE A 69 6.80 -12.69 -16.78
CA ILE A 69 8.14 -12.87 -16.21
C ILE A 69 8.15 -14.06 -15.24
N GLU A 70 7.15 -14.16 -14.34
CA GLU A 70 7.04 -15.30 -13.42
C GLU A 70 6.94 -16.63 -14.19
N GLY A 71 6.16 -16.67 -15.28
CA GLY A 71 6.05 -17.83 -16.18
C GLY A 71 7.36 -18.18 -16.92
N GLN A 72 8.13 -17.17 -17.34
CA GLN A 72 9.43 -17.35 -17.99
C GLN A 72 10.45 -17.94 -17.01
N VAL A 73 10.57 -17.40 -15.79
CA VAL A 73 11.48 -17.92 -14.75
C VAL A 73 11.18 -19.38 -14.43
N GLN A 74 9.91 -19.74 -14.33
CA GLN A 74 9.52 -21.13 -14.11
C GLN A 74 9.91 -22.05 -15.27
N SER A 75 9.70 -21.59 -16.51
CA SER A 75 10.08 -22.35 -17.71
C SER A 75 11.59 -22.57 -17.76
N LEU A 76 12.36 -21.56 -17.34
CA LEU A 76 13.81 -21.64 -17.22
C LEU A 76 14.24 -22.72 -16.21
N PHE A 77 13.64 -22.75 -15.02
CA PHE A 77 13.92 -23.79 -14.03
C PHE A 77 13.57 -25.21 -14.53
N GLN A 78 12.58 -25.36 -15.39
CA GLN A 78 12.21 -26.65 -15.97
C GLN A 78 13.11 -27.07 -17.13
N ALA A 79 13.62 -26.12 -17.91
CA ALA A 79 14.43 -26.37 -19.11
C ALA A 79 15.91 -26.61 -18.80
N HIS A 80 16.43 -26.03 -17.71
CA HIS A 80 17.85 -26.04 -17.38
C HIS A 80 18.14 -26.90 -16.14
N SER A 81 18.74 -28.08 -16.35
CA SER A 81 19.02 -29.06 -15.29
C SER A 81 19.97 -28.56 -14.20
N GLU A 82 20.82 -27.60 -14.54
CA GLU A 82 21.77 -26.89 -13.68
C GLU A 82 21.05 -26.12 -12.56
N LEU A 83 19.80 -25.72 -12.80
CA LEU A 83 18.97 -24.96 -11.86
C LEU A 83 18.03 -25.85 -11.03
N SER A 84 18.12 -27.17 -11.20
CA SER A 84 17.22 -28.12 -10.54
C SER A 84 17.26 -28.07 -9.02
N SER A 85 18.39 -27.63 -8.43
CA SER A 85 18.53 -27.41 -6.99
C SER A 85 17.68 -26.26 -6.46
N LEU A 86 17.27 -25.32 -7.32
CA LEU A 86 16.46 -24.15 -6.94
C LEU A 86 14.97 -24.45 -6.94
N ILE A 87 14.50 -25.44 -7.71
CA ILE A 87 13.07 -25.78 -7.86
C ILE A 87 12.38 -26.05 -6.50
N PRO A 88 12.98 -26.80 -5.54
CA PRO A 88 12.34 -27.02 -4.23
C PRO A 88 12.18 -25.74 -3.39
N LEU A 89 12.92 -24.68 -3.72
CA LEU A 89 12.93 -23.40 -3.03
C LEU A 89 11.85 -22.44 -3.56
N THR A 90 11.09 -22.82 -4.59
CA THR A 90 10.02 -21.99 -5.18
C THR A 90 8.63 -22.58 -4.92
N ALA A 91 7.59 -21.84 -5.32
CA ALA A 91 6.23 -22.38 -5.47
C ALA A 91 6.07 -23.03 -6.85
N GLY A 92 5.63 -24.29 -6.87
CA GLY A 92 5.45 -25.03 -8.13
C GLY A 92 4.26 -24.50 -8.93
N ILE A 93 4.53 -23.88 -10.06
CA ILE A 93 3.52 -23.45 -11.03
C ILE A 93 3.08 -24.66 -11.86
N LEU A 94 1.77 -24.88 -11.91
CA LEU A 94 1.13 -25.96 -12.68
C LEU A 94 0.85 -25.55 -14.12
N LEU A 95 0.49 -24.28 -14.33
CA LEU A 95 0.14 -23.73 -15.63
C LEU A 95 0.43 -22.23 -15.64
N PHE A 96 0.98 -21.76 -16.75
CA PHE A 96 0.96 -20.36 -17.14
C PHE A 96 0.30 -20.24 -18.52
N ASP A 97 -0.78 -19.46 -18.61
CA ASP A 97 -1.52 -19.14 -19.83
C ASP A 97 -1.25 -17.69 -20.21
N PRO A 98 -0.28 -17.41 -21.10
CA PRO A 98 0.08 -16.05 -21.49
C PRO A 98 -1.01 -15.35 -22.30
N VAL A 99 -1.94 -16.07 -22.92
CA VAL A 99 -3.01 -15.48 -23.73
C VAL A 99 -4.05 -14.80 -22.85
N HIS A 100 -4.29 -15.35 -21.66
CA HIS A 100 -5.29 -14.84 -20.72
C HIS A 100 -4.67 -14.19 -19.48
N HIS A 101 -3.34 -14.12 -19.41
CA HIS A 101 -2.58 -13.64 -18.25
C HIS A 101 -2.96 -14.39 -16.96
N ILE A 102 -3.09 -15.71 -17.05
CA ILE A 102 -3.50 -16.56 -15.92
C ILE A 102 -2.36 -17.49 -15.51
N LEU A 103 -2.15 -17.58 -14.21
CA LEU A 103 -1.17 -18.47 -13.60
C LEU A 103 -1.86 -19.34 -12.54
N VAL A 104 -1.62 -20.65 -12.58
CA VAL A 104 -2.19 -21.62 -11.64
C VAL A 104 -1.07 -22.34 -10.91
N MET A 105 -1.15 -22.38 -9.59
CA MET A 105 -0.17 -23.06 -8.74
C MET A 105 -0.83 -23.84 -7.60
N ASN A 106 -0.09 -24.80 -7.04
CA ASN A 106 -0.52 -25.46 -5.80
C ASN A 106 -0.46 -24.45 -4.64
N TYR A 107 -1.50 -24.43 -3.81
CA TYR A 107 -1.47 -23.62 -2.60
C TYR A 107 -0.77 -24.36 -1.46
N LEU A 108 0.24 -23.72 -0.88
CA LEU A 108 1.11 -24.30 0.15
C LEU A 108 0.54 -24.07 1.57
N GLN A 109 -0.42 -24.89 1.98
CA GLN A 109 -1.14 -24.73 3.27
C GLN A 109 -0.27 -24.83 4.54
N ASP A 110 0.85 -25.54 4.46
CA ASP A 110 1.81 -25.72 5.56
C ASP A 110 2.78 -24.54 5.70
N TYR A 111 2.62 -23.51 4.85
CA TYR A 111 3.40 -22.30 4.88
C TYR A 111 2.54 -21.11 5.29
N LEU A 112 3.20 -20.11 5.85
CA LEU A 112 2.66 -18.80 6.12
C LEU A 112 3.57 -17.75 5.47
N ASP A 113 3.01 -16.60 5.15
CA ASP A 113 3.76 -15.46 4.67
C ASP A 113 4.66 -14.90 5.80
N LEU A 114 5.92 -14.56 5.49
CA LEU A 114 6.90 -14.11 6.50
C LEU A 114 6.57 -12.71 7.02
N GLU A 115 5.98 -11.83 6.19
CA GLU A 115 5.53 -10.51 6.65
C GLU A 115 4.40 -10.66 7.67
N THR A 116 3.45 -11.54 7.39
CA THR A 116 2.36 -11.91 8.30
C THR A 116 2.89 -12.52 9.60
N PHE A 117 3.88 -13.42 9.53
CA PHE A 117 4.53 -13.99 10.72
C PHE A 117 5.08 -12.89 11.65
N TYR A 118 5.83 -11.95 11.09
CA TYR A 118 6.44 -10.87 11.87
C TYR A 118 5.42 -9.88 12.40
N ALA A 119 4.38 -9.57 11.63
CA ALA A 119 3.28 -8.72 12.06
C ALA A 119 2.51 -9.34 13.24
N GLU A 120 2.16 -10.63 13.16
CA GLU A 120 1.36 -11.31 14.19
C GLU A 120 2.16 -11.68 15.43
N GLN A 121 3.38 -12.19 15.26
CA GLN A 121 4.15 -12.75 16.38
C GLN A 121 5.04 -11.72 17.07
N GLN A 122 5.37 -10.62 16.40
CA GLN A 122 6.24 -9.55 16.93
C GLN A 122 7.59 -10.10 17.47
N VAL A 123 8.08 -11.20 16.90
CA VAL A 123 9.39 -11.79 17.17
C VAL A 123 10.17 -11.90 15.89
N PHE A 124 11.49 -11.67 15.96
CA PHE A 124 12.36 -11.63 14.79
C PHE A 124 13.53 -12.63 14.97
N PRO A 125 13.30 -13.96 14.84
CA PRO A 125 14.34 -14.96 15.09
C PRO A 125 15.51 -14.84 14.11
N ALA A 126 16.72 -14.70 14.66
CA ALA A 126 17.94 -14.56 13.86
C ALA A 126 18.24 -15.79 12.98
N ALA A 127 17.77 -16.98 13.38
CA ALA A 127 17.87 -18.21 12.59
C ALA A 127 17.09 -18.13 11.26
N ILE A 128 15.91 -17.50 11.25
CA ILE A 128 15.14 -17.27 10.01
C ILE A 128 15.91 -16.32 9.10
N ALA A 129 16.46 -15.23 9.66
CA ALA A 129 17.26 -14.27 8.90
C ALA A 129 18.51 -14.92 8.27
N HIS A 130 19.21 -15.78 9.02
CA HIS A 130 20.32 -16.55 8.47
C HIS A 130 19.90 -17.45 7.30
N GLN A 131 18.80 -18.18 7.45
CA GLN A 131 18.28 -19.04 6.38
C GLN A 131 17.82 -18.22 5.16
N LEU A 132 17.30 -17.02 5.37
CA LEU A 132 16.91 -16.11 4.31
C LEU A 132 18.12 -15.60 3.51
N GLY A 133 19.22 -15.25 4.20
CA GLY A 133 20.48 -14.88 3.56
C GLY A 133 21.08 -16.05 2.77
N HIS A 134 21.00 -17.26 3.34
CA HIS A 134 21.42 -18.48 2.66
C HIS A 134 20.59 -18.76 1.40
N LEU A 135 19.27 -18.61 1.48
CA LEU A 135 18.34 -18.77 0.37
C LEU A 135 18.68 -17.81 -0.78
N ALA A 136 18.82 -16.52 -0.50
CA ALA A 136 19.20 -15.52 -1.50
C ALA A 136 20.54 -15.86 -2.17
N ALA A 137 21.55 -16.19 -1.37
CA ALA A 137 22.85 -16.59 -1.86
C ALA A 137 22.81 -17.86 -2.74
N GLN A 138 21.93 -18.83 -2.46
CA GLN A 138 21.77 -20.02 -3.31
C GLN A 138 21.30 -19.65 -4.72
N PHE A 139 20.30 -18.76 -4.85
CA PHE A 139 19.86 -18.27 -6.15
C PHE A 139 20.97 -17.51 -6.87
N HIS A 140 21.55 -16.50 -6.23
CA HIS A 140 22.57 -15.66 -6.85
C HIS A 140 23.81 -16.45 -7.26
N ARG A 141 24.31 -17.34 -6.40
CA ARG A 141 25.51 -18.14 -6.66
C ARG A 141 25.27 -19.21 -7.74
N THR A 142 24.12 -19.86 -7.73
CA THR A 142 23.81 -20.91 -8.73
C THR A 142 23.61 -20.32 -10.11
N THR A 143 23.15 -19.08 -10.19
CA THR A 143 22.85 -18.37 -11.45
C THR A 143 23.92 -17.36 -11.87
N LEU A 144 25.00 -17.24 -11.10
CA LEU A 144 26.12 -16.35 -11.40
C LEU A 144 26.69 -16.66 -12.79
N ASP A 145 26.75 -15.63 -13.63
CA ASP A 145 27.25 -15.70 -15.02
C ASP A 145 26.53 -16.75 -15.90
N TYR A 146 25.33 -17.20 -15.50
CA TYR A 146 24.51 -18.16 -16.26
C TYR A 146 23.63 -17.46 -17.30
N TRP A 147 24.25 -17.06 -18.41
CA TRP A 147 23.66 -16.32 -19.54
C TRP A 147 22.34 -16.84 -20.14
N PRO A 148 21.98 -18.14 -20.11
CA PRO A 148 20.66 -18.57 -20.58
C PRO A 148 19.50 -17.85 -19.90
N ILE A 149 19.69 -17.35 -18.67
CA ILE A 149 18.70 -16.51 -17.98
C ILE A 149 18.46 -15.22 -18.74
N TYR A 150 19.52 -14.47 -19.03
CA TYR A 150 19.44 -13.21 -19.74
C TYR A 150 18.73 -13.38 -21.10
N HIS A 151 19.12 -14.39 -21.89
CA HIS A 151 18.49 -14.63 -23.20
C HIS A 151 17.01 -14.98 -23.13
N GLN A 152 16.58 -15.65 -22.05
CA GLN A 152 15.18 -16.01 -21.88
C GLN A 152 14.31 -14.83 -21.43
N LEU A 153 14.86 -13.93 -20.62
CA LEU A 153 14.18 -12.72 -20.16
C LEU A 153 14.19 -11.61 -21.24
N HIS A 154 15.20 -11.60 -22.13
CA HIS A 154 15.38 -10.61 -23.20
C HIS A 154 15.44 -11.24 -24.61
N PRO A 155 14.37 -11.91 -25.08
CA PRO A 155 14.39 -12.67 -26.34
C PRO A 155 14.54 -11.79 -27.59
N ASP A 156 14.05 -10.55 -27.56
CA ASP A 156 14.12 -9.62 -28.70
C ASP A 156 15.54 -9.06 -28.93
N GLU A 157 16.36 -8.98 -27.87
CA GLU A 157 17.75 -8.55 -27.94
C GLU A 157 18.66 -9.68 -28.46
N GLU A 158 18.27 -10.94 -28.28
CA GLU A 158 18.99 -12.11 -28.78
C GLU A 158 19.05 -12.17 -30.32
N ALA A 159 17.99 -11.69 -30.99
CA ALA A 159 17.95 -11.62 -32.46
C ALA A 159 18.95 -10.60 -33.01
N LEU A 160 19.11 -9.46 -32.32
CA LEU A 160 20.15 -8.46 -32.58
C LEU A 160 21.55 -9.02 -32.27
N HIS A 161 21.70 -9.70 -31.13
CA HIS A 161 22.95 -10.32 -30.71
C HIS A 161 23.43 -11.41 -31.69
N ARG A 162 22.55 -12.30 -32.16
CA ARG A 162 22.89 -13.30 -33.19
C ARG A 162 23.25 -12.66 -34.54
N ALA A 163 22.61 -11.54 -34.90
CA ALA A 163 22.96 -10.79 -36.10
C ALA A 163 24.32 -10.07 -35.98
N ALA A 164 24.65 -9.56 -34.77
CA ALA A 164 25.92 -8.88 -34.47
C ALA A 164 27.10 -9.86 -34.31
N LEU A 165 26.89 -11.02 -33.68
CA LEU A 165 27.87 -12.10 -33.56
C LEU A 165 28.24 -12.73 -34.90
N GLN A 166 27.32 -12.74 -35.87
CA GLN A 166 27.64 -13.14 -37.25
C GLN A 166 28.55 -12.12 -37.96
N GLN A 167 28.67 -10.89 -37.45
CA GLN A 167 29.47 -9.82 -38.04
C GLN A 167 30.81 -9.58 -37.31
N THR A 168 31.02 -10.07 -36.08
CA THR A 168 32.28 -9.81 -35.35
C THR A 168 32.66 -10.91 -34.36
N GLN A 169 33.81 -11.57 -34.60
CA GLN A 169 34.49 -12.42 -33.63
C GLN A 169 35.40 -11.59 -32.72
N THR A 170 34.85 -10.90 -31.73
CA THR A 170 35.58 -10.48 -30.51
C THR A 170 34.54 -10.02 -29.49
N ALA A 171 34.45 -10.75 -28.38
CA ALA A 171 33.51 -10.49 -27.29
C ALA A 171 33.94 -9.27 -26.45
N ALA A 172 33.11 -8.24 -26.49
CA ALA A 172 32.86 -7.24 -25.45
C ALA A 172 31.45 -6.70 -25.75
N MET A 173 30.55 -6.68 -24.77
CA MET A 173 29.19 -6.15 -24.94
C MET A 173 29.29 -4.69 -25.39
N ALA A 174 28.50 -4.31 -26.41
CA ALA A 174 28.44 -2.92 -26.86
C ALA A 174 27.77 -2.05 -25.78
N GLU A 175 28.19 -0.79 -25.63
CA GLU A 175 27.64 0.15 -24.64
C GLU A 175 26.10 0.26 -24.69
N ASP A 176 25.50 0.10 -25.87
CA ASP A 176 24.05 0.13 -26.07
C ASP A 176 23.31 -1.10 -25.49
N GLU A 177 23.96 -2.26 -25.37
CA GLU A 177 23.37 -3.50 -24.78
C GLU A 177 23.45 -3.51 -23.24
N ILE A 178 24.36 -2.72 -22.64
CA ILE A 178 24.44 -2.57 -21.18
C ILE A 178 23.31 -1.66 -20.68
N ALA A 179 22.90 -0.68 -21.49
CA ALA A 179 21.86 0.29 -21.15
C ALA A 179 20.46 -0.34 -20.97
N THR A 180 20.16 -1.50 -21.58
CA THR A 180 18.88 -2.19 -21.43
C THR A 180 18.77 -3.03 -20.16
N ILE A 181 19.90 -3.41 -19.57
CA ILE A 181 19.96 -4.22 -18.33
C ILE A 181 20.02 -3.34 -17.08
N VAL A 182 20.59 -2.13 -17.19
CA VAL A 182 20.70 -1.19 -16.07
C VAL A 182 19.36 -0.50 -15.84
N PRO A 183 18.70 -0.67 -14.68
CA PRO A 183 17.43 -0.02 -14.41
C PRO A 183 17.58 1.50 -14.39
N ASN A 184 16.60 2.22 -14.96
CA ASN A 184 16.45 3.64 -14.67
C ASN A 184 15.88 3.81 -13.26
N PHE A 185 16.75 3.96 -12.27
CA PHE A 185 16.33 4.17 -10.87
C PHE A 185 15.56 5.48 -10.65
N GLU A 186 15.68 6.45 -11.58
CA GLU A 186 14.96 7.71 -11.52
C GLU A 186 13.55 7.63 -12.11
N ASP A 187 13.18 6.53 -12.78
CA ASP A 187 11.91 6.42 -13.53
C ASP A 187 10.69 6.78 -12.67
N GLY A 188 10.00 7.86 -13.05
CA GLY A 188 8.84 8.43 -12.37
C GLY A 188 9.17 9.15 -11.06
N LEU A 189 10.42 9.57 -10.91
CA LEU A 189 10.94 10.47 -9.88
C LEU A 189 11.61 11.70 -10.50
N GLU A 190 11.62 11.87 -11.82
CA GLU A 190 12.25 13.02 -12.47
C GLU A 190 11.36 14.26 -12.43
N TRP A 191 10.06 14.05 -12.64
CA TRP A 191 9.03 15.08 -12.74
C TRP A 191 7.64 14.43 -12.62
N LEU A 192 6.60 15.26 -12.54
CA LEU A 192 5.21 14.85 -12.70
C LEU A 192 4.61 15.50 -13.96
N THR A 193 3.49 14.97 -14.45
CA THR A 193 2.64 15.65 -15.44
C THR A 193 1.42 16.28 -14.75
N PRO A 194 0.71 17.23 -15.41
CA PRO A 194 -0.59 17.69 -14.91
C PRO A 194 -1.58 16.53 -14.69
N GLU A 195 -1.53 15.49 -15.52
CA GLU A 195 -2.34 14.28 -15.37
C GLU A 195 -1.97 13.47 -14.12
N ASP A 196 -0.68 13.37 -13.79
CA ASP A 196 -0.23 12.70 -12.57
C ASP A 196 -0.76 13.40 -11.32
N LEU A 197 -0.78 14.74 -11.31
CA LEU A 197 -1.38 15.52 -10.22
C LEU A 197 -2.89 15.26 -10.04
N GLY A 198 -3.60 14.90 -11.12
CA GLY A 198 -4.99 14.45 -11.05
C GLY A 198 -5.16 13.05 -10.44
N ARG A 199 -4.07 12.28 -10.31
CA ARG A 199 -4.06 10.87 -9.88
C ARG A 199 -3.30 10.64 -8.58
N ILE A 200 -2.80 11.67 -7.92
CA ILE A 200 -2.17 11.57 -6.60
C ILE A 200 -2.89 12.46 -5.60
N SER A 201 -2.95 12.00 -4.35
CA SER A 201 -3.51 12.77 -3.23
C SER A 201 -2.64 13.98 -2.90
N GLU A 202 -3.15 14.92 -2.11
CA GLU A 202 -2.36 16.06 -1.61
C GLU A 202 -1.15 15.59 -0.79
N ASP A 203 -1.32 14.55 0.03
CA ASP A 203 -0.22 13.87 0.74
C ASP A 203 0.81 13.26 -0.23
N GLY A 204 0.35 12.68 -1.34
CA GLY A 204 1.21 12.18 -2.40
C GLY A 204 2.01 13.30 -3.08
N GLN A 205 1.40 14.46 -3.31
CA GLN A 205 2.10 15.65 -3.81
C GLN A 205 3.18 16.10 -2.82
N ARG A 206 2.88 16.07 -1.52
CA ARG A 206 3.84 16.45 -0.48
C ARG A 206 5.09 15.58 -0.48
N PHE A 207 4.97 14.29 -0.79
CA PHE A 207 6.14 13.43 -1.01
C PHE A 207 7.02 13.97 -2.15
N PHE A 208 6.44 14.27 -3.31
CA PHE A 208 7.19 14.78 -4.46
C PHE A 208 7.80 16.16 -4.19
N GLU A 209 7.10 17.05 -3.49
CA GLU A 209 7.64 18.35 -3.06
C GLU A 209 8.93 18.18 -2.25
N LEU A 210 8.90 17.31 -1.24
CA LEU A 210 10.04 17.07 -0.37
C LEU A 210 11.17 16.36 -1.13
N TYR A 211 10.83 15.38 -1.96
CA TYR A 211 11.79 14.64 -2.77
C TYR A 211 12.51 15.54 -3.79
N PHE A 212 11.78 16.37 -4.53
CA PHE A 212 12.37 17.29 -5.52
C PHE A 212 13.23 18.39 -4.90
N GLN A 213 12.99 18.74 -3.63
CA GLN A 213 13.87 19.65 -2.89
C GLN A 213 15.13 18.97 -2.35
N ALA A 214 15.16 17.64 -2.24
CA ALA A 214 16.28 16.87 -1.73
C ALA A 214 17.31 16.55 -2.82
N GLU A 215 18.08 17.56 -3.24
CA GLU A 215 19.07 17.42 -4.33
C GLU A 215 20.11 16.30 -4.08
N ASP A 216 20.59 16.16 -2.84
CA ASP A 216 21.52 15.08 -2.45
C ASP A 216 20.89 13.69 -2.61
N LEU A 217 19.59 13.55 -2.30
CA LEU A 217 18.87 12.29 -2.42
C LEU A 217 18.68 11.92 -3.90
N ARG A 218 18.27 12.87 -4.73
CA ARG A 218 18.08 12.65 -6.18
C ARG A 218 19.38 12.26 -6.87
N ARG A 219 20.47 12.98 -6.60
CA ARG A 219 21.80 12.66 -7.16
C ARG A 219 22.27 11.26 -6.75
N ALA A 220 22.01 10.86 -5.50
CA ALA A 220 22.37 9.53 -5.04
C ALA A 220 21.55 8.42 -5.71
N ILE A 221 20.27 8.67 -6.03
CA ILE A 221 19.43 7.73 -6.80
C ILE A 221 19.90 7.64 -8.25
N ALA A 222 20.19 8.76 -8.91
CA ALA A 222 20.75 8.77 -10.26
C ALA A 222 22.06 7.97 -10.36
N HIS A 223 22.92 8.08 -9.34
CA HIS A 223 24.18 7.35 -9.26
C HIS A 223 24.02 5.82 -9.11
N LEU A 224 22.83 5.31 -8.73
CA LEU A 224 22.60 3.87 -8.60
C LEU A 224 22.82 3.14 -9.91
N SER A 225 22.44 3.74 -11.04
CA SER A 225 22.66 3.18 -12.38
C SER A 225 24.14 3.01 -12.69
N GLU A 226 25.01 3.89 -12.17
CA GLU A 226 26.45 3.84 -12.40
C GLU A 226 27.16 2.74 -11.59
N ILE A 227 26.57 2.34 -10.46
CA ILE A 227 27.14 1.32 -9.55
C ILE A 227 26.44 -0.04 -9.66
N TYR A 228 25.38 -0.13 -10.46
CA TYR A 228 24.62 -1.36 -10.68
C TYR A 228 25.47 -2.39 -11.43
N ASP A 229 25.52 -3.61 -10.91
CA ASP A 229 26.46 -4.65 -11.34
C ASP A 229 25.73 -5.98 -11.63
N PRO A 230 25.06 -6.10 -12.79
CA PRO A 230 24.20 -7.23 -13.11
C PRO A 230 25.00 -8.49 -13.46
N CYS A 231 24.77 -9.59 -12.72
CA CYS A 231 25.59 -10.80 -12.86
C CYS A 231 24.86 -12.13 -12.59
N CYS A 232 23.59 -12.12 -12.17
CA CYS A 232 22.85 -13.34 -11.84
C CYS A 232 21.34 -13.12 -11.92
N LEU A 233 20.55 -14.17 -11.71
CA LEU A 233 19.10 -14.03 -11.54
C LEU A 233 18.80 -13.36 -10.20
N THR A 234 18.17 -12.20 -10.25
CA THR A 234 17.65 -11.50 -9.06
C THR A 234 16.13 -11.45 -9.09
N HIS A 235 15.53 -11.33 -7.91
CA HIS A 235 14.09 -11.24 -7.76
C HIS A 235 13.56 -9.82 -8.04
N GLN A 236 14.35 -8.76 -7.77
CA GLN A 236 14.01 -7.33 -7.96
C GLN A 236 12.82 -6.81 -7.13
N ASP A 237 12.22 -7.67 -6.32
CA ASP A 237 11.17 -7.36 -5.35
C ASP A 237 11.30 -8.29 -4.13
N PHE A 238 12.53 -8.55 -3.70
CA PHE A 238 12.81 -9.47 -2.60
C PHE A 238 12.38 -8.86 -1.25
N LYS A 239 11.15 -9.15 -0.85
CA LYS A 239 10.51 -8.66 0.38
C LYS A 239 9.90 -9.80 1.20
N PHE A 240 9.61 -9.55 2.48
CA PHE A 240 9.03 -10.57 3.36
C PHE A 240 7.70 -11.13 2.83
N GLY A 241 6.87 -10.29 2.23
CA GLY A 241 5.61 -10.69 1.57
C GLY A 241 5.76 -11.73 0.44
N ASN A 242 6.99 -11.91 -0.06
CA ASN A 242 7.33 -12.86 -1.13
C ASN A 242 8.09 -14.08 -0.59
N VAL A 243 8.19 -14.23 0.75
CA VAL A 243 8.87 -15.34 1.40
C VAL A 243 7.87 -16.14 2.22
N LEU A 244 7.72 -17.40 1.87
CA LEU A 244 6.90 -18.36 2.60
C LEU A 244 7.74 -19.07 3.66
N LEU A 245 7.31 -19.01 4.92
CA LEU A 245 7.87 -19.70 6.07
C LEU A 245 7.05 -20.95 6.40
N HIS A 246 7.70 -22.11 6.48
CA HIS A 246 7.03 -23.35 6.86
C HIS A 246 6.60 -23.31 8.34
N ARG A 247 5.41 -23.85 8.68
CA ARG A 247 4.91 -23.88 10.08
C ARG A 247 5.84 -24.60 11.06
N ASN A 248 6.56 -25.61 10.57
CA ASN A 248 7.58 -26.38 11.30
C ASN A 248 9.01 -25.84 11.07
N TRP A 249 9.18 -24.53 10.82
CA TRP A 249 10.48 -23.95 10.50
C TRP A 249 11.59 -24.23 11.53
N PRO A 250 11.37 -24.29 12.86
CA PRO A 250 12.48 -24.47 13.80
C PRO A 250 13.18 -25.81 13.55
N GLN A 251 12.41 -26.88 13.38
CA GLN A 251 12.90 -28.22 13.13
C GLN A 251 13.56 -28.33 11.75
N LEU A 252 12.99 -27.68 10.73
CA LEU A 252 13.55 -27.69 9.38
C LEU A 252 14.87 -26.91 9.32
N ILE A 253 14.98 -25.73 9.92
CA ILE A 253 16.25 -24.98 9.99
C ILE A 253 17.31 -25.79 10.75
N ARG A 254 16.94 -26.44 11.86
CA ARG A 254 17.85 -27.34 12.60
C ARG A 254 18.36 -28.50 11.74
N ALA A 255 17.47 -29.12 10.97
CA ALA A 255 17.81 -30.23 10.07
C ALA A 255 18.73 -29.76 8.94
N SER A 256 18.38 -28.67 8.24
CA SER A 256 19.21 -28.07 7.19
C SER A 256 20.58 -27.65 7.72
N SER A 257 20.66 -27.12 8.95
CA SER A 257 21.94 -26.76 9.58
C SER A 257 22.83 -27.97 9.82
N LYS A 258 22.26 -29.14 10.18
CA LYS A 258 23.02 -30.39 10.34
C LYS A 258 23.51 -30.92 8.99
N GLU A 259 22.63 -30.96 7.99
CA GLU A 259 23.00 -31.38 6.63
C GLU A 259 24.11 -30.49 6.04
N LEU A 260 24.02 -29.17 6.22
CA LEU A 260 25.05 -28.21 5.81
C LEU A 260 26.41 -28.49 6.50
N LYS A 261 26.41 -28.80 7.80
CA LYS A 261 27.64 -29.16 8.54
C LYS A 261 28.22 -30.50 8.09
N GLU A 262 27.39 -31.48 7.75
CA GLU A 262 27.82 -32.80 7.26
C GLU A 262 28.38 -32.73 5.82
N LEU A 263 27.78 -31.91 4.96
CA LEU A 263 28.26 -31.63 3.59
C LEU A 263 29.58 -30.83 3.59
N ALA A 264 29.76 -29.88 4.51
CA ALA A 264 31.01 -29.16 4.69
C ALA A 264 32.17 -30.06 5.19
N GLY A 265 31.84 -31.19 5.84
CA GLY A 265 32.81 -32.19 6.32
C GLY A 265 33.12 -33.33 5.34
N SER A 266 32.36 -33.45 4.23
CA SER A 266 32.52 -34.54 3.26
C SER A 266 32.36 -34.05 1.82
N ALA A 267 33.48 -33.69 1.20
CA ALA A 267 33.55 -33.49 -0.24
C ALA A 267 33.45 -34.86 -0.94
N GLU A 268 32.23 -35.35 -1.17
CA GLU A 268 31.81 -36.35 -2.16
C GLU A 268 30.65 -37.21 -1.63
N SER A 269 29.41 -36.72 -1.74
CA SER A 269 28.24 -37.58 -1.97
C SER A 269 26.95 -36.77 -2.04
N ALA A 270 26.54 -36.38 -3.24
CA ALA A 270 25.14 -36.05 -3.52
C ALA A 270 24.76 -36.46 -4.95
N LYS A 271 24.75 -37.78 -5.20
CA LYS A 271 24.04 -38.37 -6.35
C LYS A 271 23.24 -39.56 -5.87
N LYS A 272 21.98 -39.32 -5.52
CA LYS A 272 20.79 -40.16 -5.78
C LYS A 272 19.68 -39.80 -4.81
N SER A 273 18.61 -39.19 -5.33
CA SER A 273 17.28 -39.32 -4.75
C SER A 273 16.24 -39.27 -5.88
N SER A 274 15.77 -40.48 -6.20
CA SER A 274 14.44 -40.87 -6.69
C SER A 274 13.51 -39.79 -7.28
N ALA A 275 13.22 -39.94 -8.57
CA ALA A 275 12.13 -39.29 -9.29
C ALA A 275 10.76 -39.63 -8.68
N THR A 276 10.19 -38.68 -7.94
CA THR A 276 8.73 -38.50 -7.92
C THR A 276 8.40 -37.50 -9.03
N ASN A 277 7.33 -37.75 -9.79
CA ASN A 277 7.04 -37.09 -11.08
C ASN A 277 6.69 -35.58 -10.99
N GLN A 278 6.95 -34.92 -9.87
CA GLN A 278 6.78 -33.47 -9.70
C GLN A 278 7.86 -32.94 -8.73
N PRO A 279 8.88 -32.19 -9.18
CA PRO A 279 10.05 -31.82 -8.38
C PRO A 279 9.74 -30.90 -7.18
N TRP A 280 8.60 -30.21 -7.18
CA TRP A 280 8.11 -29.36 -6.08
C TRP A 280 7.55 -30.14 -4.88
N ASN A 281 7.33 -31.46 -5.00
CA ASN A 281 6.94 -32.37 -3.91
C ASN A 281 8.15 -32.97 -3.17
N ALA A 282 9.35 -32.39 -3.34
CA ALA A 282 10.52 -32.72 -2.56
C ALA A 282 10.32 -32.42 -1.06
N ALA A 283 11.29 -32.83 -0.22
CA ALA A 283 11.24 -32.59 1.22
C ALA A 283 10.95 -31.11 1.56
N PRO A 284 10.12 -30.84 2.58
CA PRO A 284 9.69 -29.48 2.90
C PRO A 284 10.89 -28.60 3.24
N GLN A 285 10.98 -27.46 2.56
CA GLN A 285 12.01 -26.45 2.80
C GLN A 285 11.54 -25.47 3.89
N PRO A 286 12.43 -24.98 4.77
CA PRO A 286 12.06 -24.03 5.82
C PRO A 286 11.52 -22.72 5.23
N LEU A 287 12.09 -22.28 4.11
CA LEU A 287 11.70 -21.09 3.37
C LEU A 287 11.46 -21.44 1.91
N ARG A 288 10.53 -20.74 1.26
CA ARG A 288 10.35 -20.72 -0.19
C ARG A 288 10.15 -19.29 -0.68
N LEU A 289 10.65 -19.00 -1.87
CA LEU A 289 10.54 -17.71 -2.55
C LEU A 289 9.48 -17.77 -3.65
N ILE A 290 8.58 -16.80 -3.67
CA ILE A 290 7.44 -16.74 -4.61
C ILE A 290 7.39 -15.37 -5.28
N ASP A 291 6.53 -15.21 -6.29
CA ASP A 291 6.24 -13.91 -6.90
C ASP A 291 7.38 -13.32 -7.76
N TRP A 292 7.90 -14.13 -8.69
CA TRP A 292 9.03 -13.78 -9.57
C TRP A 292 8.65 -12.79 -10.70
N GLU A 293 7.63 -11.96 -10.52
CA GLU A 293 7.07 -11.04 -11.53
C GLU A 293 8.02 -9.94 -11.99
N LYS A 294 9.05 -9.64 -11.18
CA LYS A 294 10.04 -8.60 -11.46
C LYS A 294 11.42 -9.17 -11.74
N ALA A 295 11.54 -10.49 -11.82
CA ALA A 295 12.82 -11.15 -11.95
C ALA A 295 13.60 -10.65 -13.18
N GLU A 296 14.92 -10.51 -13.01
CA GLU A 296 15.79 -9.93 -14.02
C GLU A 296 17.21 -10.51 -13.90
N TRP A 297 18.00 -10.40 -14.97
CA TRP A 297 19.46 -10.48 -14.91
C TRP A 297 20.00 -9.23 -14.21
N GLY A 298 20.30 -9.33 -12.92
CA GLY A 298 20.50 -8.15 -12.07
C GLY A 298 21.60 -8.22 -11.02
N ASP A 299 21.72 -7.12 -10.27
CA ASP A 299 22.71 -6.97 -9.18
C ASP A 299 22.16 -7.63 -7.90
N PRO A 300 22.79 -8.70 -7.38
CA PRO A 300 22.36 -9.36 -6.16
C PRO A 300 22.38 -8.46 -4.91
N ALA A 301 23.12 -7.35 -4.93
CA ALA A 301 23.11 -6.38 -3.84
C ALA A 301 21.74 -5.69 -3.70
N LEU A 302 20.97 -5.58 -4.79
CA LEU A 302 19.64 -4.98 -4.78
C LEU A 302 18.66 -5.81 -3.96
N ASP A 303 18.61 -7.11 -4.20
CA ASP A 303 17.79 -8.06 -3.46
C ASP A 303 18.12 -8.03 -1.96
N MET A 304 19.42 -8.03 -1.62
CA MET A 304 19.86 -7.92 -0.23
C MET A 304 19.50 -6.57 0.40
N GLY A 305 19.61 -5.49 -0.36
CA GLY A 305 19.17 -4.17 0.07
C GLY A 305 17.68 -4.11 0.37
N PHE A 306 16.85 -4.75 -0.46
CA PHE A 306 15.40 -4.78 -0.28
C PHE A 306 15.00 -5.59 0.96
N LEU A 307 15.67 -6.71 1.23
CA LEU A 307 15.48 -7.46 2.47
C LEU A 307 15.87 -6.65 3.71
N ILE A 308 16.98 -5.91 3.66
CA ILE A 308 17.40 -5.01 4.74
C ILE A 308 16.35 -3.90 4.95
N ALA A 309 15.86 -3.30 3.86
CA ALA A 309 14.80 -2.31 3.93
C ALA A 309 13.52 -2.87 4.57
N CYS A 310 13.18 -4.15 4.38
CA CYS A 310 12.06 -4.79 5.07
C CYS A 310 12.21 -4.77 6.60
N TYR A 311 13.41 -5.11 7.12
CA TYR A 311 13.68 -4.98 8.56
C TYR A 311 13.61 -3.51 9.02
N LEU A 312 14.14 -2.57 8.24
CA LEU A 312 14.06 -1.14 8.59
C LEU A 312 12.63 -0.63 8.62
N ARG A 313 11.75 -1.14 7.76
CA ARG A 313 10.31 -0.79 7.78
C ARG A 313 9.63 -1.28 9.05
N LEU A 314 9.95 -2.46 9.59
CA LEU A 314 9.43 -2.92 10.88
C LEU A 314 9.75 -1.92 12.00
N TRP A 315 10.97 -1.40 12.03
CA TRP A 315 11.38 -0.35 12.97
C TRP A 315 10.64 0.97 12.69
N LEU A 316 10.66 1.48 11.47
CA LEU A 316 10.05 2.76 11.08
C LEU A 316 8.53 2.80 11.31
N GLN A 317 7.82 1.72 11.01
CA GLN A 317 6.37 1.61 11.19
C GLN A 317 5.97 1.50 12.66
N SER A 318 6.90 1.13 13.54
CA SER A 318 6.66 1.07 14.98
C SER A 318 6.88 2.41 15.70
N LEU A 319 7.24 3.48 14.98
CA LEU A 319 7.42 4.82 15.53
C LEU A 319 6.09 5.49 15.87
N VAL A 320 6.01 6.07 17.07
CA VAL A 320 4.89 6.91 17.49
C VAL A 320 5.29 8.37 17.32
N VAL A 321 4.88 9.00 16.22
CA VAL A 321 5.32 10.37 15.86
C VAL A 321 4.20 11.40 15.97
N SER A 322 3.05 11.05 16.55
CA SER A 322 1.93 11.98 16.74
C SER A 322 2.20 12.93 17.92
N GLY A 323 2.69 14.14 17.61
CA GLY A 323 2.90 15.20 18.60
C GLY A 323 4.11 15.03 19.52
N LEU A 324 4.97 14.04 19.25
CA LEU A 324 6.20 13.79 20.01
C LEU A 324 7.43 14.33 19.29
N ASP A 325 8.42 14.78 20.05
CA ASP A 325 9.74 15.02 19.47
C ASP A 325 10.38 13.69 19.01
N LEU A 326 11.29 13.74 18.05
CA LEU A 326 11.93 12.54 17.49
C LEU A 326 12.65 11.69 18.55
N THR A 327 13.20 12.31 19.60
CA THR A 327 13.93 11.61 20.66
C THR A 327 12.97 10.81 21.54
N GLU A 328 11.80 11.36 21.84
CA GLU A 328 10.73 10.69 22.58
C GLU A 328 10.06 9.60 21.72
N ALA A 329 9.82 9.88 20.44
CA ALA A 329 9.29 8.89 19.49
C ALA A 329 10.21 7.66 19.38
N LEU A 330 11.53 7.86 19.36
CA LEU A 330 12.53 6.78 19.34
C LEU A 330 12.57 5.97 20.64
N ARG A 331 12.20 6.55 21.79
CA ARG A 331 12.14 5.82 23.08
C ARG A 331 10.90 4.93 23.21
N LEU A 332 9.83 5.27 22.50
CA LEU A 332 8.53 4.60 22.59
C LEU A 332 8.27 3.64 21.43
N VAL A 333 9.31 3.37 20.63
CA VAL A 333 9.23 2.48 19.47
C VAL A 333 8.92 1.05 19.92
N ALA A 334 7.88 0.43 19.34
CA ALA A 334 7.49 -0.92 19.73
C ALA A 334 8.53 -1.98 19.30
N VAL A 335 9.22 -1.72 18.18
CA VAL A 335 10.28 -2.57 17.65
C VAL A 335 11.56 -1.75 17.54
N PRO A 336 12.40 -1.68 18.59
CA PRO A 336 13.66 -0.94 18.53
C PRO A 336 14.64 -1.58 17.55
N LEU A 337 15.47 -0.75 16.91
CA LEU A 337 16.46 -1.23 15.93
C LEU A 337 17.42 -2.26 16.54
N GLU A 338 17.74 -2.13 17.83
CA GLU A 338 18.56 -3.06 18.60
C GLU A 338 17.96 -4.47 18.66
N ALA A 339 16.63 -4.60 18.64
CA ALA A 339 15.96 -5.90 18.59
C ALA A 339 16.10 -6.58 17.22
N LEU A 340 16.27 -5.80 16.14
CA LEU A 340 16.44 -6.29 14.78
C LEU A 340 17.90 -6.56 14.40
N GLN A 341 18.85 -5.91 15.08
CA GLN A 341 20.29 -6.05 14.83
C GLN A 341 20.79 -7.51 14.80
N PRO A 342 20.40 -8.43 15.72
CA PRO A 342 20.81 -9.83 15.64
C PRO A 342 20.40 -10.49 14.31
N SER A 343 19.16 -10.25 13.86
CA SER A 343 18.62 -10.79 12.61
C SER A 343 19.30 -10.19 11.38
N LEU A 344 19.49 -8.88 11.36
CA LEU A 344 20.22 -8.20 10.30
C LEU A 344 21.66 -8.72 10.16
N ARG A 345 22.37 -8.95 11.27
CA ARG A 345 23.72 -9.54 11.23
C ARG A 345 23.72 -10.98 10.74
N LEU A 346 22.74 -11.78 11.16
CA LEU A 346 22.63 -13.18 10.76
C LEU A 346 22.19 -13.33 9.30
N LEU A 347 21.40 -12.39 8.75
CA LEU A 347 21.12 -12.29 7.32
C LEU A 347 22.42 -12.17 6.50
N VAL A 348 23.27 -11.21 6.87
CA VAL A 348 24.57 -10.96 6.23
C VAL A 348 25.46 -12.20 6.31
N ARG A 349 25.58 -12.81 7.50
CA ARG A 349 26.39 -14.02 7.69
C ARG A 349 25.86 -15.22 6.93
N GLY A 350 24.54 -15.41 6.88
CA GLY A 350 23.91 -16.49 6.12
C GLY A 350 24.20 -16.38 4.62
N TYR A 351 24.14 -15.15 4.09
CA TYR A 351 24.52 -14.86 2.71
C TYR A 351 26.02 -15.14 2.48
N GLY A 352 26.90 -14.59 3.33
CA GLY A 352 28.34 -14.77 3.23
C GLY A 352 28.81 -16.22 3.44
N ALA A 353 28.09 -17.04 4.20
CA ALA A 353 28.39 -18.45 4.36
C ALA A 353 28.09 -19.26 3.09
N ALA A 354 27.01 -18.92 2.38
CA ALA A 354 26.60 -19.61 1.15
C ALA A 354 27.31 -19.09 -0.10
N PHE A 355 27.68 -17.80 -0.11
CA PHE A 355 28.35 -17.12 -1.21
C PHE A 355 29.51 -16.22 -0.72
N PRO A 356 30.61 -16.82 -0.24
CA PRO A 356 31.71 -16.08 0.40
C PRO A 356 32.39 -15.04 -0.48
N GLU A 357 32.49 -15.30 -1.79
CA GLU A 357 33.16 -14.44 -2.77
C GLU A 357 32.55 -13.02 -2.79
N MET A 358 31.23 -12.95 -2.66
CA MET A 358 30.47 -11.70 -2.70
C MET A 358 30.10 -11.24 -1.28
N GLY A 359 29.61 -12.15 -0.46
CA GLY A 359 29.09 -11.83 0.88
C GLY A 359 30.15 -11.39 1.89
N ARG A 360 31.45 -11.54 1.60
CA ARG A 360 32.55 -10.98 2.42
C ARG A 360 33.06 -9.62 1.92
N SER A 361 32.58 -9.14 0.78
CA SER A 361 32.99 -7.85 0.21
C SER A 361 32.31 -6.68 0.93
N PRO A 362 33.05 -5.74 1.54
CA PRO A 362 32.44 -4.55 2.14
C PRO A 362 31.75 -3.66 1.09
N VAL A 363 32.27 -3.63 -0.14
CA VAL A 363 31.71 -2.83 -1.24
C VAL A 363 30.33 -3.35 -1.62
N PHE A 364 30.13 -4.67 -1.65
CA PHE A 364 28.82 -5.29 -1.89
C PHE A 364 27.77 -4.81 -0.88
N TRP A 365 28.12 -4.79 0.41
CA TRP A 365 27.19 -4.33 1.45
C TRP A 365 26.97 -2.82 1.47
N GLN A 366 27.93 -2.02 0.97
CA GLN A 366 27.71 -0.59 0.73
C GLN A 366 26.67 -0.38 -0.37
N ARG A 367 26.79 -1.08 -1.51
CA ARG A 367 25.76 -1.06 -2.57
C ARG A 367 24.41 -1.52 -2.04
N ALA A 368 24.38 -2.62 -1.26
CA ALA A 368 23.15 -3.12 -0.66
C ALA A 368 22.49 -2.09 0.28
N MET A 369 23.26 -1.29 1.03
CA MET A 369 22.67 -0.17 1.80
C MET A 369 22.06 0.89 0.89
N GLN A 370 22.72 1.24 -0.21
CA GLN A 370 22.19 2.22 -1.16
C GLN A 370 20.88 1.73 -1.79
N PHE A 371 20.82 0.46 -2.20
CA PHE A 371 19.56 -0.16 -2.66
C PHE A 371 18.50 -0.29 -1.56
N ALA A 372 18.89 -0.46 -0.30
CA ALA A 372 17.95 -0.38 0.83
C ALA A 372 17.34 1.02 0.95
N GLY A 373 18.15 2.07 0.81
CA GLY A 373 17.66 3.45 0.79
C GLY A 373 16.75 3.73 -0.40
N TYR A 374 17.09 3.24 -1.60
CA TYR A 374 16.23 3.29 -2.78
C TYR A 374 14.89 2.59 -2.54
N SER A 375 14.90 1.39 -1.95
CA SER A 375 13.69 0.62 -1.62
C SER A 375 12.73 1.41 -0.72
N LEU A 376 13.27 2.15 0.25
CA LEU A 376 12.47 3.03 1.12
C LEU A 376 11.82 4.19 0.32
N VAL A 377 12.56 4.86 -0.56
CA VAL A 377 12.00 5.92 -1.43
C VAL A 377 10.94 5.36 -2.38
N ARG A 378 11.21 4.20 -3.00
CA ARG A 378 10.25 3.49 -3.86
C ARG A 378 8.97 3.15 -3.09
N THR A 379 9.08 2.72 -1.84
CA THR A 379 7.91 2.46 -1.00
C THR A 379 7.08 3.73 -0.80
N LEU A 380 7.70 4.87 -0.48
CA LEU A 380 6.99 6.14 -0.32
C LEU A 380 6.33 6.61 -1.62
N ARG A 381 6.98 6.43 -2.77
CA ARG A 381 6.37 6.71 -4.08
C ARG A 381 5.14 5.84 -4.32
N VAL A 382 5.22 4.53 -4.03
CA VAL A 382 4.07 3.62 -4.17
C VAL A 382 2.92 4.08 -3.27
N LYS A 383 3.20 4.46 -2.01
CA LYS A 383 2.18 5.03 -1.10
C LYS A 383 1.54 6.29 -1.69
N ALA A 384 2.35 7.22 -2.21
CA ALA A 384 1.86 8.44 -2.85
C ALA A 384 0.93 8.18 -4.05
N LEU A 385 1.22 7.13 -4.83
CA LEU A 385 0.41 6.70 -5.98
C LEU A 385 -0.86 5.92 -5.57
N HIS A 386 -0.88 5.29 -4.39
CA HIS A 386 -2.04 4.56 -3.86
C HIS A 386 -2.81 5.36 -2.81
N PHE A 387 -2.69 6.69 -2.86
CA PHE A 387 -3.42 7.63 -2.00
C PHE A 387 -3.19 7.44 -0.50
N GLU A 388 -2.14 6.73 -0.10
CA GLU A 388 -1.79 6.57 1.31
C GLU A 388 -1.10 7.82 1.84
N PRO A 389 -1.42 8.24 3.09
CA PRO A 389 -0.79 9.41 3.67
C PRO A 389 0.72 9.21 3.82
N LEU A 390 1.48 10.27 3.55
CA LEU A 390 2.91 10.30 3.79
C LEU A 390 3.18 10.20 5.30
N GLY A 391 2.54 11.10 6.07
CA GLY A 391 2.67 11.21 7.51
C GLY A 391 4.11 11.45 8.01
N ASN A 392 4.25 11.61 9.32
CA ASN A 392 5.56 11.82 9.94
C ASN A 392 6.51 10.63 9.76
N VAL A 393 5.96 9.40 9.76
CA VAL A 393 6.75 8.18 9.48
C VAL A 393 7.34 8.22 8.06
N GLY A 394 6.61 8.74 7.07
CA GLY A 394 7.12 8.92 5.71
C GLY A 394 8.27 9.91 5.63
N ILE A 395 8.20 11.02 6.37
CA ILE A 395 9.29 12.00 6.47
C ILE A 395 10.54 11.36 7.10
N CYS A 396 10.39 10.65 8.23
CA CYS A 396 11.50 9.91 8.85
C CYS A 396 12.09 8.85 7.91
N THR A 397 11.23 8.14 7.18
CA THR A 397 11.65 7.14 6.18
C THR A 397 12.53 7.76 5.11
N MET A 398 12.17 8.94 4.60
CA MET A 398 12.97 9.67 3.61
C MET A 398 14.32 10.15 4.17
N GLN A 399 14.37 10.54 5.45
CA GLN A 399 15.63 10.90 6.12
C GLN A 399 16.57 9.70 6.27
N VAL A 400 16.03 8.53 6.67
CA VAL A 400 16.79 7.28 6.74
C VAL A 400 17.28 6.85 5.37
N ALA A 401 16.42 6.92 4.35
CA ALA A 401 16.78 6.63 2.97
C ALA A 401 17.94 7.50 2.48
N ASN A 402 17.91 8.80 2.78
CA ASN A 402 18.99 9.73 2.45
C ASN A 402 20.32 9.33 3.11
N SER A 403 20.30 8.88 4.38
CA SER A 403 21.51 8.40 5.05
C SER A 403 22.06 7.11 4.44
N LEU A 404 21.18 6.17 4.06
CA LEU A 404 21.57 4.90 3.45
C LEU A 404 22.22 5.09 2.08
N LEU A 405 21.63 5.97 1.25
CA LEU A 405 22.10 6.28 -0.09
C LEU A 405 23.41 7.09 -0.10
N ASN A 406 23.50 8.13 0.73
CA ASN A 406 24.63 9.07 0.71
C ASN A 406 25.78 8.71 1.67
N ARG A 407 25.55 7.89 2.70
CA ARG A 407 26.57 7.52 3.70
C ARG A 407 26.53 6.03 4.04
N PRO A 408 26.64 5.11 3.07
CA PRO A 408 26.44 3.69 3.28
C PRO A 408 27.37 3.09 4.34
N GLU A 409 28.65 3.48 4.42
CA GLU A 409 29.57 2.95 5.45
C GLU A 409 29.15 3.36 6.88
N ALA A 410 28.73 4.62 7.07
CA ALA A 410 28.24 5.09 8.34
C ALA A 410 26.90 4.41 8.71
N ALA A 411 26.04 4.21 7.72
CA ALA A 411 24.76 3.53 7.90
C ALA A 411 24.94 2.05 8.28
N ILE A 412 25.90 1.33 7.70
CA ILE A 412 26.27 -0.04 8.10
C ILE A 412 26.55 -0.10 9.61
N ARG A 413 27.32 0.87 10.13
CA ARG A 413 27.67 0.90 11.56
C ARG A 413 26.46 1.13 12.45
N SER A 414 25.55 2.02 12.07
CA SER A 414 24.36 2.32 12.86
C SER A 414 23.32 1.20 12.78
N ILE A 415 23.03 0.71 11.57
CA ILE A 415 21.99 -0.31 11.31
C ILE A 415 22.36 -1.66 11.92
N PHE A 416 23.63 -2.07 11.84
CA PHE A 416 24.08 -3.35 12.40
C PHE A 416 24.62 -3.27 13.83
N GLY A 417 24.70 -2.07 14.41
CA GLY A 417 25.22 -1.85 15.77
C GLY A 417 26.74 -2.03 15.92
N GLY A 418 27.50 -1.90 14.83
CA GLY A 418 28.95 -1.98 14.83
C GLY A 418 29.56 -2.11 13.43
N PRO A 419 30.89 -1.95 13.29
CA PRO A 419 31.59 -2.14 12.01
C PRO A 419 31.39 -3.55 11.45
N LEU A 420 31.06 -3.65 10.18
CA LEU A 420 30.81 -4.92 9.47
C LEU A 420 31.98 -5.91 9.59
N LEU A 421 33.20 -5.41 9.39
CA LEU A 421 34.43 -6.22 9.42
C LEU A 421 34.69 -6.88 10.77
N ASP A 422 34.10 -6.39 11.86
CA ASP A 422 34.31 -6.97 13.19
C ASP A 422 33.64 -8.35 13.33
N TRP A 423 32.67 -8.66 12.46
CA TRP A 423 31.78 -9.81 12.65
C TRP A 423 31.30 -10.53 11.38
N ILE A 424 31.59 -10.01 10.18
CA ILE A 424 31.18 -10.61 8.89
C ILE A 424 31.70 -12.03 8.67
N ASP A 425 32.94 -12.32 9.10
CA ASP A 425 33.58 -13.63 8.95
C ASP A 425 33.34 -14.59 10.12
N ARG A 426 32.57 -14.18 11.13
CA ARG A 426 32.29 -15.05 12.28
C ARG A 426 31.25 -16.09 11.89
N GLU A 427 31.54 -17.35 12.15
CA GLU A 427 30.54 -18.42 12.04
C GLU A 427 29.39 -18.17 13.02
N ALA A 428 28.16 -18.46 12.56
CA ALA A 428 26.99 -18.40 13.42
C ALA A 428 27.08 -19.50 14.48
N SER A 429 26.95 -19.12 15.75
CA SER A 429 26.92 -20.08 16.84
C SER A 429 25.64 -20.92 16.82
N ASP A 430 25.71 -22.11 17.40
CA ASP A 430 24.52 -22.98 17.54
C ASP A 430 23.39 -22.30 18.33
N ALA A 431 23.71 -21.44 19.30
CA ALA A 431 22.70 -20.65 20.01
C ALA A 431 22.00 -19.62 19.08
N GLU A 432 22.75 -18.92 18.24
CA GLU A 432 22.19 -17.95 17.27
C GLU A 432 21.31 -18.63 16.20
N LEU A 433 21.61 -19.90 15.87
CA LEU A 433 20.83 -20.73 14.94
C LEU A 433 19.66 -21.47 15.61
N GLY A 434 19.46 -21.30 16.92
CA GLY A 434 18.38 -21.98 17.66
C GLY A 434 18.64 -23.46 17.94
N ASN A 435 19.89 -23.91 17.85
CA ASN A 435 20.39 -25.26 18.14
C ASN A 435 20.93 -25.37 19.59
N GLN A 436 20.10 -25.18 20.62
CA GLN A 436 20.53 -25.56 21.97
C GLN A 436 20.40 -27.09 22.18
N PRO A 437 21.36 -27.76 22.85
CA PRO A 437 21.17 -29.14 23.27
C PRO A 437 20.01 -29.21 24.26
N ASP A 438 19.09 -30.16 24.04
CA ASP A 438 17.91 -30.35 24.89
C ASP A 438 18.30 -30.45 26.38
N SER A 439 18.16 -29.34 27.11
CA SER A 439 17.82 -29.41 28.52
C SER A 439 16.31 -29.50 28.57
N GLN A 440 15.80 -30.65 29.00
CA GLN A 440 14.39 -30.84 29.31
C GLN A 440 13.91 -29.83 30.36
N SER A 441 13.44 -28.66 29.92
CA SER A 441 12.42 -27.82 30.56
C SER A 441 12.39 -26.48 29.85
N ASP A 442 11.18 -26.09 29.43
CA ASP A 442 10.74 -24.75 29.02
C ASP A 442 10.38 -24.64 27.53
N LEU A 443 9.32 -25.37 27.16
CA LEU A 443 8.21 -24.93 26.30
C LEU A 443 7.17 -26.06 26.22
N ALA A 444 6.66 -26.47 27.39
CA ALA A 444 5.51 -27.37 27.53
C ALA A 444 4.86 -27.20 28.91
N ALA A 445 4.21 -26.05 29.14
CA ALA A 445 3.16 -25.84 30.13
C ALA A 445 2.57 -24.45 29.86
N THR A 446 1.54 -24.32 29.04
CA THR A 446 0.16 -24.30 29.53
C THR A 446 -0.79 -25.07 28.61
N SER A 447 -0.72 -26.41 28.65
CA SER A 447 -1.83 -27.28 28.25
C SER A 447 -2.63 -27.66 29.50
N GLY A 448 -3.63 -26.84 29.84
CA GLY A 448 -4.70 -27.25 30.75
C GLY A 448 -5.76 -28.00 29.94
N SER A 449 -5.73 -29.32 30.00
CA SER A 449 -6.79 -30.17 29.44
C SER A 449 -8.07 -30.04 30.27
N SER A 450 -9.11 -29.50 29.64
CA SER A 450 -10.50 -29.76 30.01
C SER A 450 -11.15 -30.47 28.83
N GLU A 451 -11.14 -31.80 28.87
CA GLU A 451 -12.00 -32.60 28.00
C GLU A 451 -13.45 -32.48 28.50
N LEU A 452 -14.27 -31.74 27.75
CA LEU A 452 -15.71 -31.93 27.73
C LEU A 452 -16.14 -32.10 26.28
N ALA A 453 -16.58 -33.32 26.00
CA ALA A 453 -17.11 -33.80 24.73
C ALA A 453 -18.28 -32.94 24.22
N GLY A 454 -18.26 -32.71 22.90
CA GLY A 454 -19.35 -32.10 22.15
C GLY A 454 -18.79 -31.34 20.95
N SER A 455 -18.95 -31.88 19.74
CA SER A 455 -18.68 -31.16 18.50
C SER A 455 -19.32 -29.77 18.54
N PRO A 456 -18.58 -28.67 18.35
CA PRO A 456 -19.20 -27.48 17.81
C PRO A 456 -19.38 -27.76 16.32
N ALA A 457 -20.63 -27.79 15.87
CA ALA A 457 -20.91 -27.43 14.50
C ALA A 457 -20.09 -26.17 14.19
N THR A 458 -19.36 -26.17 13.07
CA THR A 458 -18.73 -24.98 12.50
C THR A 458 -19.83 -23.93 12.30
N VAL A 459 -20.09 -23.13 13.33
CA VAL A 459 -20.81 -21.87 13.17
C VAL A 459 -19.82 -20.96 12.45
N PRO A 460 -20.20 -20.34 11.33
CA PRO A 460 -19.33 -19.37 10.69
C PRO A 460 -19.02 -18.28 11.73
N ASN A 461 -17.74 -18.02 12.02
CA ASN A 461 -17.36 -16.81 12.75
C ASN A 461 -17.73 -15.63 11.82
N ALA A 462 -18.97 -15.18 11.91
CA ALA A 462 -19.39 -13.92 11.33
C ALA A 462 -18.65 -12.84 12.11
N THR A 463 -17.74 -12.15 11.44
CA THR A 463 -17.13 -10.91 11.94
C THR A 463 -18.26 -9.99 12.41
N PRO A 464 -18.23 -9.48 13.65
CA PRO A 464 -19.32 -8.70 14.21
C PRO A 464 -19.45 -7.36 13.45
N THR A 465 -20.47 -7.25 12.60
CA THR A 465 -20.78 -6.02 11.85
C THR A 465 -21.52 -5.02 12.73
N LEU A 466 -20.96 -3.82 12.95
CA LEU A 466 -21.68 -2.73 13.62
C LEU A 466 -22.36 -1.82 12.59
N LYS A 467 -23.69 -1.89 12.55
CA LYS A 467 -24.55 -0.99 11.78
C LYS A 467 -25.42 -0.14 12.70
N LEU A 468 -25.14 1.17 12.75
CA LEU A 468 -25.95 2.10 13.53
C LEU A 468 -27.34 2.31 12.88
N PRO A 469 -28.39 2.51 13.68
CA PRO A 469 -29.71 2.81 13.16
C PRO A 469 -29.72 4.17 12.44
N PRO A 470 -30.60 4.39 11.45
CA PRO A 470 -30.61 5.62 10.63
C PRO A 470 -30.80 6.95 11.39
N ARG A 471 -31.24 6.88 12.65
CA ARG A 471 -31.42 8.06 13.54
C ARG A 471 -30.37 8.15 14.64
N ALA A 472 -29.35 7.30 14.63
CA ALA A 472 -28.24 7.40 15.57
C ALA A 472 -27.52 8.74 15.35
N GLY A 473 -27.46 9.53 16.42
CA GLY A 473 -26.81 10.83 16.50
C GLY A 473 -26.15 11.00 17.86
N LEU A 474 -26.02 12.24 18.34
CA LEU A 474 -25.30 12.55 19.57
C LEU A 474 -25.81 11.78 20.80
N ASP A 475 -27.12 11.57 20.93
CA ASP A 475 -27.70 10.80 22.05
C ASP A 475 -27.28 9.33 22.07
N ASP A 476 -27.11 8.73 20.90
CA ASP A 476 -26.68 7.33 20.74
C ASP A 476 -25.20 7.21 21.10
N LEU A 477 -24.38 8.13 20.58
CA LEU A 477 -22.96 8.29 20.90
C LEU A 477 -22.72 8.40 22.40
N LEU A 478 -23.44 9.31 23.06
CA LEU A 478 -23.26 9.59 24.49
C LEU A 478 -23.54 8.37 25.37
N ARG A 479 -24.50 7.53 24.97
CA ARG A 479 -24.97 6.38 25.76
C ARG A 479 -24.19 5.11 25.49
N HIS A 480 -23.76 4.91 24.25
CA HIS A 480 -23.30 3.61 23.79
C HIS A 480 -21.82 3.54 23.46
N LEU A 481 -21.12 4.67 23.32
CA LEU A 481 -19.67 4.70 23.11
C LEU A 481 -18.94 4.78 24.46
N HIS A 482 -17.99 3.87 24.68
CA HIS A 482 -17.26 3.74 25.95
C HIS A 482 -15.75 3.63 25.73
N ILE A 483 -14.99 4.02 26.75
CA ILE A 483 -13.53 3.96 26.79
C ILE A 483 -13.17 3.12 28.02
N SER A 484 -12.39 2.05 27.84
CA SER A 484 -11.89 1.23 28.95
C SER A 484 -10.71 1.89 29.66
N PRO A 485 -10.36 1.46 30.90
CA PRO A 485 -9.16 1.93 31.59
C PRO A 485 -7.86 1.72 30.78
N GLU A 486 -7.80 0.66 29.97
CA GLU A 486 -6.66 0.30 29.11
C GLU A 486 -6.65 1.07 27.78
N GLY A 487 -7.51 2.09 27.64
CA GLY A 487 -7.56 2.94 26.45
C GLY A 487 -8.31 2.33 25.26
N ARG A 488 -9.12 1.29 25.47
CA ARG A 488 -9.87 0.62 24.39
C ARG A 488 -11.23 1.28 24.16
N ILE A 489 -11.59 1.54 22.90
CA ILE A 489 -12.88 2.13 22.52
C ILE A 489 -13.83 1.01 22.07
N TYR A 490 -15.05 0.99 22.62
CA TYR A 490 -16.07 0.00 22.26
C TYR A 490 -17.49 0.59 22.24
N HIS A 491 -18.41 -0.14 21.60
CA HIS A 491 -19.81 0.26 21.44
C HIS A 491 -20.78 -0.84 21.93
N ASP A 492 -21.79 -0.50 22.73
CA ASP A 492 -22.70 -1.48 23.38
C ASP A 492 -23.35 -2.50 22.42
N ARG A 493 -23.63 -2.07 21.18
CA ARG A 493 -24.28 -2.90 20.14
C ARG A 493 -23.31 -3.82 19.39
N CYS A 494 -22.01 -3.76 19.68
CA CYS A 494 -21.00 -4.63 19.10
C CYS A 494 -20.05 -5.13 20.22
N PRO A 495 -20.30 -6.32 20.79
CA PRO A 495 -19.52 -6.81 21.92
C PRO A 495 -18.15 -7.45 21.58
N ALA A 496 -17.70 -7.48 20.32
CA ALA A 496 -16.51 -8.26 19.96
C ALA A 496 -15.42 -7.39 19.30
N ALA A 497 -14.33 -7.25 20.07
CA ALA A 497 -13.03 -6.66 19.76
C ALA A 497 -13.04 -5.17 19.38
N VAL A 498 -12.07 -4.47 19.94
CA VAL A 498 -11.87 -3.02 20.01
C VAL A 498 -12.21 -2.33 18.68
N LEU A 499 -12.95 -1.21 18.69
CA LEU A 499 -13.17 -0.36 17.49
C LEU A 499 -11.83 0.11 16.87
N VAL A 500 -10.74 -0.05 17.62
CA VAL A 500 -9.34 0.17 17.28
C VAL A 500 -8.54 -0.98 17.90
N GLU A 501 -8.27 -2.06 17.16
CA GLU A 501 -7.37 -3.11 17.65
C GLU A 501 -5.95 -2.54 17.71
N ASP A 502 -5.50 -2.22 18.92
CA ASP A 502 -4.17 -1.73 19.17
C ASP A 502 -3.59 -2.46 20.39
N ASP A 503 -2.69 -3.40 20.10
CA ASP A 503 -1.99 -4.19 21.11
C ASP A 503 -0.76 -3.46 21.67
N ARG A 504 -0.58 -2.17 21.36
CA ARG A 504 0.46 -1.35 22.00
C ARG A 504 0.27 -1.35 23.51
N PRO A 505 1.37 -1.32 24.29
CA PRO A 505 1.31 -1.24 25.74
C PRO A 505 0.89 0.17 26.16
N PHE A 506 -0.39 0.51 25.98
CA PHE A 506 -0.98 1.82 26.25
C PHE A 506 -0.62 2.32 27.66
N ASP A 507 -0.69 1.43 28.64
CA ASP A 507 -0.36 1.70 30.05
C ASP A 507 1.10 2.11 30.29
N GLN A 508 2.02 1.82 29.36
CA GLN A 508 3.44 2.18 29.44
C GLN A 508 3.75 3.53 28.78
N LEU A 509 2.79 4.11 28.05
CA LEU A 509 2.96 5.41 27.40
C LEU A 509 2.87 6.55 28.44
N PRO A 510 3.60 7.67 28.23
CA PRO A 510 3.41 8.86 29.05
C PRO A 510 1.95 9.35 29.02
N PRO A 511 1.40 9.91 30.13
CA PRO A 511 0.00 10.33 30.20
C PRO A 511 -0.44 11.30 29.09
N GLU A 512 0.46 12.18 28.65
CA GLU A 512 0.19 13.13 27.56
C GLU A 512 0.03 12.41 26.22
N VAL A 513 0.84 11.37 25.96
CA VAL A 513 0.76 10.53 24.76
C VAL A 513 -0.50 9.67 24.78
N GLN A 514 -0.82 9.08 25.94
CA GLN A 514 -2.07 8.34 26.13
C GLN A 514 -3.28 9.21 25.77
N ARG A 515 -3.31 10.46 26.26
CA ARG A 515 -4.39 11.41 25.98
C ARG A 515 -4.45 11.78 24.49
N SER A 516 -3.32 12.12 23.87
CA SER A 516 -3.26 12.48 22.44
C SER A 516 -3.65 11.31 21.54
N TYR A 517 -3.21 10.09 21.86
CA TYR A 517 -3.59 8.89 21.14
C TYR A 517 -5.10 8.61 21.25
N LEU A 518 -5.65 8.61 22.47
CA LEU A 518 -7.09 8.39 22.66
C LEU A 518 -7.93 9.46 21.98
N ARG A 519 -7.46 10.71 22.02
CA ARG A 519 -8.09 11.84 21.35
C ARG A 519 -8.22 11.59 19.86
N LEU A 520 -7.15 11.14 19.21
CA LEU A 520 -7.12 10.79 17.78
C LEU A 520 -8.05 9.61 17.47
N GLN A 521 -7.97 8.53 18.24
CA GLN A 521 -8.79 7.35 18.02
C GLN A 521 -10.28 7.63 18.20
N LEU A 522 -10.66 8.36 19.26
CA LEU A 522 -12.04 8.79 19.49
C LEU A 522 -12.54 9.66 18.35
N ARG A 523 -11.75 10.64 17.90
CA ARG A 523 -12.11 11.49 16.76
C ARG A 523 -12.46 10.63 15.55
N ASN A 524 -11.58 9.70 15.17
CA ASN A 524 -11.75 8.89 13.98
C ASN A 524 -12.97 7.96 14.10
N VAL A 525 -13.15 7.31 15.25
CA VAL A 525 -14.33 6.47 15.52
C VAL A 525 -15.62 7.28 15.45
N ILE A 526 -15.65 8.49 16.03
CA ILE A 526 -16.83 9.37 15.99
C ILE A 526 -17.12 9.82 14.56
N TYR A 527 -16.08 10.17 13.80
CA TYR A 527 -16.20 10.55 12.40
C TYR A 527 -16.76 9.38 11.57
N ASP A 528 -16.14 8.22 11.58
CA ASP A 528 -16.55 7.06 10.78
C ASP A 528 -17.98 6.61 11.12
N LEU A 529 -18.28 6.43 12.41
CA LEU A 529 -19.57 5.89 12.84
C LEU A 529 -20.72 6.90 12.76
N TYR A 530 -20.51 8.12 13.22
CA TYR A 530 -21.60 9.07 13.43
C TYR A 530 -21.67 10.16 12.35
N PHE A 531 -20.52 10.63 11.85
CA PHE A 531 -20.50 11.61 10.77
C PHE A 531 -20.76 10.93 9.42
N CYS A 532 -19.89 10.00 9.01
CA CYS A 532 -20.00 9.26 7.76
C CYS A 532 -21.09 8.18 7.82
N GLY A 533 -21.29 7.53 8.97
CA GLY A 533 -22.24 6.41 9.07
C GLY A 533 -21.72 5.09 8.48
N ARG A 534 -20.40 4.90 8.45
CA ARG A 534 -19.76 3.67 7.96
C ARG A 534 -20.18 2.46 8.79
N HIS A 535 -20.22 1.31 8.15
CA HIS A 535 -20.36 0.02 8.82
C HIS A 535 -18.97 -0.49 9.15
N LEU A 536 -18.74 -0.85 10.41
CA LEU A 536 -17.50 -1.54 10.76
C LEU A 536 -17.67 -3.01 10.37
N THR A 537 -16.69 -3.51 9.62
CA THR A 537 -16.55 -4.87 9.06
C THR A 537 -17.29 -5.20 7.76
N ASP A 538 -17.18 -4.36 6.72
CA ASP A 538 -17.46 -4.85 5.36
C ASP A 538 -16.24 -5.63 4.84
N GLN A 539 -16.27 -6.96 5.02
CA GLN A 539 -15.66 -7.82 4.00
C GLN A 539 -16.61 -7.80 2.80
N PRO A 540 -16.12 -7.59 1.57
CA PRO A 540 -16.98 -7.68 0.39
C PRO A 540 -17.68 -9.04 0.39
N ALA A 541 -19.01 -9.04 0.28
CA ALA A 541 -19.76 -10.28 0.18
C ALA A 541 -19.21 -11.10 -0.99
N ALA A 542 -18.99 -12.40 -0.78
CA ALA A 542 -18.37 -13.33 -1.74
C ALA A 542 -19.07 -13.41 -3.12
N THR A 543 -20.19 -12.72 -3.32
CA THR A 543 -21.03 -12.78 -4.51
C THR A 543 -20.56 -11.92 -5.69
N ASP A 544 -19.63 -10.96 -5.50
CA ASP A 544 -19.19 -10.05 -6.57
C ASP A 544 -17.66 -10.03 -6.81
N LEU A 545 -16.95 -11.12 -6.50
CA LEU A 545 -15.52 -11.23 -6.81
C LEU A 545 -15.29 -11.31 -8.33
N ARG A 546 -14.86 -10.19 -8.91
CA ARG A 546 -14.51 -10.03 -10.32
C ARG A 546 -13.20 -9.27 -10.46
N ASN A 547 -12.46 -9.57 -11.52
CA ASN A 547 -11.27 -8.82 -11.90
C ASN A 547 -11.65 -7.45 -12.52
N SER A 548 -12.16 -6.52 -11.71
CA SER A 548 -12.55 -5.14 -12.08
C SER A 548 -11.81 -4.04 -11.32
N VAL A 549 -11.02 -4.38 -10.31
CA VAL A 549 -10.29 -3.43 -9.46
C VAL A 549 -8.81 -3.40 -9.86
N GLN A 550 -8.28 -2.20 -10.05
CA GLN A 550 -6.85 -1.96 -10.30
C GLN A 550 -6.35 -0.90 -9.32
N ALA A 551 -5.27 -1.21 -8.57
CA ALA A 551 -4.71 -0.32 -7.55
C ALA A 551 -5.74 0.20 -6.52
N GLY A 552 -6.76 -0.61 -6.18
CA GLY A 552 -7.81 -0.25 -5.24
C GLY A 552 -8.96 0.58 -5.83
N VAL A 553 -8.97 0.83 -7.15
CA VAL A 553 -10.03 1.56 -7.85
C VAL A 553 -10.83 0.61 -8.74
N ASP A 554 -12.16 0.63 -8.63
CA ASP A 554 -13.02 -0.06 -9.58
C ASP A 554 -12.97 0.67 -10.93
N VAL A 555 -12.36 0.01 -11.93
CA VAL A 555 -12.05 0.63 -13.23
C VAL A 555 -13.33 1.00 -13.98
N GLU A 556 -14.37 0.16 -13.92
CA GLU A 556 -15.63 0.40 -14.62
C GLU A 556 -16.36 1.62 -14.03
N PHE A 557 -16.41 1.71 -12.70
CA PHE A 557 -17.05 2.84 -12.03
C PHE A 557 -16.24 4.13 -12.18
N PHE A 558 -14.91 4.06 -12.13
CA PHE A 558 -14.04 5.20 -12.46
C PHE A 558 -14.31 5.74 -13.87
N GLU A 559 -14.46 4.87 -14.87
CA GLU A 559 -14.83 5.29 -16.23
C GLU A 559 -16.21 5.95 -16.28
N GLN A 560 -17.19 5.45 -15.53
CA GLN A 560 -18.50 6.09 -15.43
C GLN A 560 -18.42 7.49 -14.83
N LEU A 561 -17.64 7.68 -13.76
CA LEU A 561 -17.38 8.97 -13.14
C LEU A 561 -16.67 9.91 -14.13
N SER A 562 -15.60 9.43 -14.77
CA SER A 562 -14.84 10.18 -15.77
C SER A 562 -15.71 10.61 -16.96
N ALA A 563 -16.54 9.70 -17.49
CA ALA A 563 -17.45 10.00 -18.60
C ALA A 563 -18.60 10.95 -18.19
N ALA A 564 -18.99 10.98 -16.91
CA ALA A 564 -19.97 11.90 -16.38
C ALA A 564 -19.38 13.30 -16.10
N ASN A 565 -18.05 13.42 -15.99
CA ASN A 565 -17.37 14.68 -15.78
C ASN A 565 -17.26 15.46 -17.10
N THR A 566 -18.13 16.46 -17.27
CA THR A 566 -18.13 17.32 -18.46
C THR A 566 -17.20 18.54 -18.35
N GLY A 567 -16.35 18.60 -17.31
CA GLY A 567 -15.37 19.67 -17.12
C GLY A 567 -14.26 19.64 -18.19
N GLN A 568 -13.70 20.81 -18.49
CA GLN A 568 -12.63 20.99 -19.48
C GLN A 568 -11.24 21.15 -18.84
N GLY A 569 -11.19 21.18 -17.51
CA GLY A 569 -10.01 21.53 -16.74
C GLY A 569 -9.89 23.03 -16.57
N TYR A 570 -8.82 23.47 -15.92
CA TYR A 570 -8.60 24.88 -15.61
C TYR A 570 -7.13 25.25 -15.77
N PHE A 571 -6.84 26.53 -15.92
CA PHE A 571 -5.47 27.03 -15.97
C PHE A 571 -5.04 27.52 -14.59
N ASP A 572 -4.06 26.84 -14.03
CA ASP A 572 -3.44 27.15 -12.76
C ASP A 572 -2.19 28.01 -12.98
N ALA A 573 -2.19 29.24 -12.45
CA ALA A 573 -1.16 30.23 -12.71
C ALA A 573 0.02 30.16 -11.72
N GLY A 574 1.12 30.84 -12.04
CA GLY A 574 2.24 31.00 -11.10
C GLY A 574 3.35 29.96 -11.23
N TRP A 575 3.34 29.16 -12.31
CA TRP A 575 4.40 28.19 -12.60
C TRP A 575 5.57 28.87 -13.30
N ILE A 576 6.79 28.65 -12.82
CA ILE A 576 8.00 29.25 -13.38
C ILE A 576 8.68 28.26 -14.32
N VAL A 577 8.98 28.67 -15.55
CA VAL A 577 9.66 27.82 -16.53
C VAL A 577 11.15 27.69 -16.18
N THR A 578 11.63 26.46 -16.00
CA THR A 578 13.02 26.16 -15.65
C THR A 578 13.81 25.61 -16.82
N GLN A 579 13.16 24.85 -17.72
CA GLN A 579 13.78 24.28 -18.92
C GLN A 579 12.78 24.27 -20.09
N ILE A 580 13.29 24.33 -21.31
CA ILE A 580 12.49 24.35 -22.54
C ILE A 580 13.17 23.48 -23.60
N ASP A 581 12.37 22.61 -24.20
CA ASP A 581 12.75 21.79 -25.36
C ASP A 581 11.88 22.14 -26.59
N GLU A 582 12.02 21.37 -27.67
CA GLU A 582 11.28 21.57 -28.92
C GLU A 582 9.76 21.37 -28.78
N THR A 583 9.31 20.49 -27.90
CA THR A 583 7.87 20.20 -27.69
C THR A 583 7.47 20.27 -26.23
N THR A 584 8.43 20.17 -25.32
CA THR A 584 8.21 20.12 -23.87
C THR A 584 8.79 21.32 -23.13
N ALA A 585 8.33 21.54 -21.91
CA ALA A 585 8.94 22.46 -20.95
C ALA A 585 8.88 21.86 -19.55
N LEU A 586 9.90 22.15 -18.73
CA LEU A 586 9.82 21.91 -17.29
C LEU A 586 9.43 23.20 -16.58
N VAL A 587 8.51 23.08 -15.63
CA VAL A 587 8.07 24.18 -14.78
C VAL A 587 8.13 23.80 -13.32
N GLN A 588 8.25 24.81 -12.44
CA GLN A 588 8.33 24.59 -11.00
C GLN A 588 7.42 25.57 -10.24
N ARG A 589 6.79 25.07 -9.17
CA ARG A 589 6.07 25.87 -8.17
C ARG A 589 6.01 25.10 -6.84
N ASN A 590 6.27 25.79 -5.73
CA ASN A 590 6.20 25.21 -4.37
C ASN A 590 6.99 23.91 -4.15
N GLY A 591 8.09 23.72 -4.90
CA GLY A 591 8.90 22.50 -4.83
C GLY A 591 8.48 21.39 -5.80
N LEU A 592 7.28 21.45 -6.38
CA LEU A 592 6.85 20.53 -7.45
C LEU A 592 7.52 20.87 -8.78
N ILE A 593 7.92 19.85 -9.52
CA ILE A 593 8.46 19.97 -10.89
C ILE A 593 7.49 19.25 -11.84
N LEU A 594 6.98 19.97 -12.83
CA LEU A 594 6.12 19.40 -13.86
C LEU A 594 6.78 19.41 -15.24
N ARG A 595 6.59 18.33 -15.99
CA ARG A 595 6.85 18.27 -17.42
C ARG A 595 5.57 18.55 -18.20
N LEU A 596 5.66 19.51 -19.11
CA LEU A 596 4.54 19.99 -19.91
C LEU A 596 4.75 19.68 -21.39
N GLU A 597 3.70 19.22 -22.08
CA GLU A 597 3.58 19.33 -23.53
C GLU A 597 3.05 20.72 -23.87
N ARG A 598 3.84 21.55 -24.57
CA ARG A 598 3.53 23.00 -24.71
C ARG A 598 2.20 23.27 -25.42
N ASP A 599 1.86 22.49 -26.44
CA ASP A 599 0.62 22.67 -27.21
C ASP A 599 -0.64 22.23 -26.46
N ARG A 600 -0.47 21.33 -25.49
CA ARG A 600 -1.55 20.72 -24.70
C ARG A 600 -1.76 21.44 -23.38
N HIS A 601 -0.67 21.73 -22.66
CA HIS A 601 -0.72 22.19 -21.27
C HIS A 601 -0.58 23.72 -21.10
N LEU A 602 -0.17 24.46 -22.14
CA LEU A 602 -0.07 25.92 -22.06
C LEU A 602 -1.20 26.59 -22.85
N SER A 603 -1.63 27.75 -22.36
CA SER A 603 -2.58 28.59 -23.09
C SER A 603 -1.99 28.99 -24.45
N PRO A 604 -2.81 29.19 -25.51
CA PRO A 604 -2.31 29.57 -26.84
C PRO A 604 -1.40 30.81 -26.82
N SER A 605 -1.65 31.76 -25.92
CA SER A 605 -0.84 32.97 -25.73
C SER A 605 0.52 32.73 -25.07
N GLN A 606 0.73 31.57 -24.43
CA GLN A 606 1.92 31.25 -23.64
C GLN A 606 2.68 30.02 -24.16
N ARG A 607 2.41 29.55 -25.39
CA ARG A 607 3.05 28.35 -25.97
C ARG A 607 4.56 28.48 -26.23
N HIS A 608 5.07 29.70 -26.26
CA HIS A 608 6.49 30.00 -26.49
C HIS A 608 7.06 30.80 -25.32
N PRO A 609 7.11 30.24 -24.10
CA PRO A 609 7.69 30.95 -22.98
C PRO A 609 9.23 31.00 -23.11
N ALA A 610 9.87 31.86 -22.33
CA ALA A 610 11.30 31.82 -22.07
C ALA A 610 11.57 31.23 -20.67
N VAL A 611 12.80 30.74 -20.44
CA VAL A 611 13.23 30.32 -19.10
C VAL A 611 13.15 31.51 -18.14
N GLY A 612 12.53 31.31 -16.98
CA GLY A 612 12.23 32.34 -16.00
C GLY A 612 10.84 32.98 -16.15
N ASP A 613 10.13 32.75 -17.25
CA ASP A 613 8.77 33.25 -17.42
C ASP A 613 7.79 32.53 -16.48
N MET A 614 6.76 33.27 -16.08
CA MET A 614 5.63 32.73 -15.33
C MET A 614 4.49 32.36 -16.29
N VAL A 615 4.06 31.11 -16.25
CA VAL A 615 3.01 30.56 -17.11
C VAL A 615 1.81 30.05 -16.30
N ALA A 616 0.68 29.89 -16.99
CA ALA A 616 -0.46 29.16 -16.45
C ALA A 616 -0.52 27.78 -17.11
N VAL A 617 -0.59 26.75 -16.27
CA VAL A 617 -0.56 25.33 -16.65
C VAL A 617 -1.99 24.79 -16.60
N TRP A 618 -2.40 24.14 -17.68
CA TRP A 618 -3.66 23.41 -17.68
C TRP A 618 -3.61 22.24 -16.69
N MET A 619 -4.63 22.12 -15.87
CA MET A 619 -4.84 21.06 -14.90
C MET A 619 -6.09 20.26 -15.25
N PRO A 620 -6.09 18.94 -15.00
CA PRO A 620 -7.24 18.09 -15.30
C PRO A 620 -8.50 18.51 -14.51
N PRO A 621 -9.71 18.24 -15.04
CA PRO A 621 -10.99 18.57 -14.38
C PRO A 621 -11.30 17.66 -13.19
N HIS A 622 -10.33 16.90 -12.70
CA HIS A 622 -10.51 16.00 -11.57
C HIS A 622 -9.21 15.79 -10.81
N ARG A 623 -9.37 15.32 -9.58
CA ARG A 623 -8.32 14.84 -8.70
C ARG A 623 -8.82 13.63 -7.94
N MET A 624 -7.93 12.67 -7.68
CA MET A 624 -8.20 11.50 -6.86
C MET A 624 -7.58 11.65 -5.48
N ASP A 625 -8.28 11.18 -4.46
CA ASP A 625 -7.75 10.94 -3.12
C ASP A 625 -8.14 9.53 -2.64
N ALA A 626 -7.83 9.21 -1.38
CA ALA A 626 -8.01 7.86 -0.82
C ALA A 626 -9.44 7.34 -0.92
N SER A 627 -10.46 8.20 -0.89
CA SER A 627 -11.86 7.79 -0.93
C SER A 627 -12.68 8.46 -2.02
N PHE A 628 -12.24 9.59 -2.57
CA PHE A 628 -13.01 10.42 -3.47
C PHE A 628 -12.36 10.60 -4.85
N TYR A 629 -13.20 10.48 -5.87
CA TYR A 629 -13.04 11.15 -7.15
C TYR A 629 -13.58 12.57 -7.01
N THR A 630 -12.71 13.57 -7.05
CA THR A 630 -13.07 14.98 -6.90
C THR A 630 -13.08 15.67 -8.25
N VAL A 631 -14.24 16.14 -8.69
CA VAL A 631 -14.39 17.02 -9.85
C VAL A 631 -13.95 18.43 -9.47
N LEU A 632 -13.21 19.09 -10.36
CA LEU A 632 -12.79 20.49 -10.24
C LEU A 632 -13.48 21.31 -11.33
N GLY A 633 -14.09 22.45 -10.95
CA GLY A 633 -14.76 23.33 -11.90
C GLY A 633 -13.80 23.96 -12.92
N ASP A 634 -14.32 24.42 -14.05
CA ASP A 634 -13.52 25.02 -15.14
C ASP A 634 -12.85 26.36 -14.74
N ARG A 635 -13.26 26.92 -13.59
CA ARG A 635 -12.64 28.09 -12.95
C ARG A 635 -11.59 27.71 -11.89
N GLY A 636 -11.30 26.43 -11.75
CA GLY A 636 -10.45 25.86 -10.72
C GLY A 636 -11.18 25.65 -9.38
N PRO A 637 -10.47 25.09 -8.39
CA PRO A 637 -10.95 24.99 -7.02
C PRO A 637 -11.15 26.38 -6.40
N ILE A 638 -11.82 26.38 -5.25
CA ILE A 638 -12.00 27.59 -4.43
C ILE A 638 -10.65 27.97 -3.83
N SER A 639 -10.39 29.27 -3.72
CA SER A 639 -9.19 29.77 -3.03
C SER A 639 -9.14 29.27 -1.58
N PRO A 640 -8.00 28.78 -1.07
CA PRO A 640 -7.89 28.32 0.32
C PRO A 640 -8.34 29.37 1.34
N ASP A 641 -8.05 30.65 1.09
CA ASP A 641 -8.42 31.76 1.99
C ASP A 641 -9.90 32.18 1.91
N ALA A 642 -10.68 31.63 0.97
CA ALA A 642 -12.06 32.06 0.77
C ALA A 642 -13.02 31.27 1.69
N PRO A 643 -13.92 31.93 2.45
CA PRO A 643 -14.92 31.23 3.24
C PRO A 643 -15.75 30.29 2.36
N ALA A 644 -15.77 29.00 2.73
CA ALA A 644 -16.42 27.95 1.96
C ALA A 644 -17.62 27.33 2.69
N VAL A 645 -18.53 26.73 1.91
CA VAL A 645 -19.63 25.91 2.39
C VAL A 645 -19.59 24.55 1.71
N GLN A 646 -19.92 23.52 2.48
CA GLN A 646 -19.97 22.13 2.02
C GLN A 646 -21.42 21.64 2.03
N VAL A 647 -21.85 21.08 0.90
CA VAL A 647 -23.17 20.42 0.74
C VAL A 647 -22.94 18.93 0.61
N TYR A 648 -23.50 18.16 1.54
CA TYR A 648 -23.35 16.71 1.60
C TYR A 648 -24.57 16.02 0.99
N PHE A 649 -24.32 14.98 0.21
CA PHE A 649 -25.37 14.16 -0.40
C PHE A 649 -25.19 12.68 0.00
N ASN A 650 -26.22 12.13 0.63
CA ASN A 650 -26.28 10.70 0.95
C ASN A 650 -26.84 9.91 -0.25
N LEU A 651 -26.02 9.74 -1.28
CA LEU A 651 -26.38 9.15 -2.57
C LEU A 651 -26.06 7.66 -2.67
N SER A 652 -26.66 7.00 -3.65
CA SER A 652 -26.17 5.73 -4.23
C SER A 652 -25.16 5.99 -5.35
N ALA A 653 -24.38 4.97 -5.75
CA ALA A 653 -23.43 5.06 -6.87
C ALA A 653 -24.07 5.57 -8.17
N ALA A 654 -25.25 5.06 -8.52
CA ALA A 654 -26.01 5.56 -9.68
C ALA A 654 -26.48 7.03 -9.49
N GLY A 655 -26.76 7.42 -8.24
CA GLY A 655 -27.11 8.79 -7.88
C GLY A 655 -25.97 9.79 -8.05
N ALA A 656 -24.73 9.37 -7.77
CA ALA A 656 -23.53 10.16 -8.01
C ALA A 656 -23.39 10.54 -9.49
N ILE A 657 -23.51 9.55 -10.40
CA ILE A 657 -23.49 9.78 -11.85
C ILE A 657 -24.62 10.73 -12.29
N ALA A 658 -25.84 10.54 -11.75
CA ALA A 658 -26.98 11.41 -12.05
C ALA A 658 -26.77 12.85 -11.56
N LEU A 659 -26.17 13.04 -10.37
CA LEU A 659 -25.84 14.35 -9.82
C LEU A 659 -24.85 15.08 -10.72
N MET A 660 -23.76 14.40 -11.11
CA MET A 660 -22.69 14.97 -11.94
C MET A 660 -23.24 15.53 -13.25
N ARG A 661 -24.06 14.74 -13.96
CA ARG A 661 -24.63 15.11 -15.26
C ARG A 661 -25.50 16.37 -15.22
N VAL A 662 -26.12 16.68 -14.08
CA VAL A 662 -26.99 17.85 -13.93
C VAL A 662 -26.23 19.04 -13.36
N LEU A 663 -25.40 18.80 -12.34
CA LEU A 663 -24.82 19.86 -11.54
C LEU A 663 -23.54 20.46 -12.16
N ILE A 664 -22.65 19.63 -12.74
CA ILE A 664 -21.38 20.09 -13.31
C ILE A 664 -21.61 21.11 -14.44
N PRO A 665 -22.47 20.83 -15.46
CA PRO A 665 -22.71 21.79 -16.53
C PRO A 665 -23.31 23.11 -16.01
N ALA A 666 -24.23 23.04 -15.03
CA ALA A 666 -24.89 24.21 -14.48
C ALA A 666 -23.91 25.14 -13.74
N LEU A 667 -23.04 24.57 -12.90
CA LEU A 667 -22.02 25.33 -12.15
C LEU A 667 -20.95 25.91 -13.09
N ASN A 668 -20.45 25.14 -14.05
CA ASN A 668 -19.46 25.61 -15.03
C ASN A 668 -20.04 26.71 -15.94
N GLN A 669 -21.30 26.57 -16.40
CA GLN A 669 -21.95 27.61 -17.20
C GLN A 669 -22.11 28.93 -16.42
N ALA A 670 -22.35 28.83 -15.11
CA ALA A 670 -22.41 29.98 -14.21
C ALA A 670 -21.02 30.53 -13.84
N LYS A 671 -19.94 29.89 -14.29
CA LYS A 671 -18.54 30.27 -14.02
C LYS A 671 -18.22 30.32 -12.52
N LEU A 672 -18.81 29.41 -11.75
CA LEU A 672 -18.51 29.29 -10.32
C LEU A 672 -17.28 28.40 -10.11
N PRO A 673 -16.33 28.77 -9.23
CA PRO A 673 -15.33 27.83 -8.72
C PRO A 673 -16.01 26.84 -7.77
N PHE A 674 -15.70 25.56 -7.91
CA PHE A 674 -16.24 24.51 -7.04
C PHE A 674 -15.34 23.27 -7.06
N SER A 675 -15.49 22.44 -6.02
CA SER A 675 -15.07 21.05 -6.05
C SER A 675 -16.23 20.15 -5.66
N LEU A 676 -16.35 18.98 -6.32
CA LEU A 676 -17.37 17.98 -6.02
C LEU A 676 -16.69 16.63 -5.82
N GLY A 677 -16.50 16.21 -4.57
CA GLY A 677 -16.01 14.90 -4.20
C GLY A 677 -17.12 13.85 -4.29
N LEU A 678 -16.86 12.71 -4.92
CA LEU A 678 -17.75 11.55 -4.98
C LEU A 678 -16.95 10.30 -4.63
N LEU A 679 -17.52 9.36 -3.87
CA LEU A 679 -16.82 8.10 -3.57
C LEU A 679 -16.42 7.38 -4.86
N HIS A 680 -15.17 6.93 -4.96
CA HIS A 680 -14.63 6.28 -6.16
C HIS A 680 -14.87 4.75 -6.18
N ASP A 681 -15.24 4.15 -5.05
CA ASP A 681 -15.62 2.73 -4.95
C ASP A 681 -17.15 2.61 -4.79
N PRO A 682 -17.86 1.87 -5.67
CA PRO A 682 -19.29 1.63 -5.53
C PRO A 682 -19.69 0.91 -4.23
N ALA A 683 -18.80 0.12 -3.62
CA ALA A 683 -19.03 -0.59 -2.36
C ALA A 683 -19.06 0.35 -1.14
N ASP A 684 -18.40 1.51 -1.20
CA ASP A 684 -18.38 2.49 -0.11
C ASP A 684 -19.68 3.32 0.00
N TYR A 685 -20.58 3.21 -0.98
CA TYR A 685 -21.86 3.92 -0.96
C TYR A 685 -22.79 3.38 0.13
N GLY A 686 -23.46 4.30 0.83
CA GLY A 686 -24.13 4.02 2.11
C GLY A 686 -23.66 4.98 3.21
N ARG A 687 -22.51 5.63 2.97
CA ARG A 687 -22.04 6.82 3.68
C ARG A 687 -22.97 8.02 3.51
N ARG A 688 -23.12 8.82 4.58
CA ARG A 688 -23.90 10.06 4.63
C ARG A 688 -23.22 11.20 3.88
N ASP A 689 -21.91 11.11 3.71
CA ASP A 689 -21.03 12.04 2.99
C ASP A 689 -20.59 11.47 1.62
N ALA A 690 -21.41 10.63 0.99
CA ALA A 690 -21.08 9.95 -0.27
C ALA A 690 -20.76 10.89 -1.43
N ALA A 691 -21.32 12.11 -1.43
CA ALA A 691 -20.80 13.19 -2.25
C ALA A 691 -20.77 14.51 -1.47
N ILE A 692 -19.77 15.34 -1.76
CA ILE A 692 -19.50 16.60 -1.05
C ILE A 692 -19.24 17.69 -2.10
N LEU A 693 -20.16 18.65 -2.20
CA LEU A 693 -19.96 19.84 -3.03
C LEU A 693 -19.43 20.99 -2.17
N ARG A 694 -18.25 21.48 -2.50
CA ARG A 694 -17.66 22.68 -1.90
C ARG A 694 -17.91 23.89 -2.79
N LEU A 695 -18.35 25.00 -2.20
CA LEU A 695 -18.63 26.27 -2.87
C LEU A 695 -18.09 27.44 -2.05
N CYS A 696 -17.70 28.53 -2.71
CA CYS A 696 -17.53 29.80 -2.01
C CYS A 696 -18.83 30.19 -1.32
N GLN A 697 -18.76 30.58 -0.05
CA GLN A 697 -19.92 30.99 0.73
C GLN A 697 -20.69 32.15 0.09
N VAL A 698 -19.97 33.08 -0.56
CA VAL A 698 -20.55 34.22 -1.28
C VAL A 698 -21.36 33.81 -2.52
N ASP A 699 -21.05 32.65 -3.11
CA ASP A 699 -21.69 32.14 -4.32
C ASP A 699 -22.93 31.28 -4.03
N TRP A 700 -23.25 31.05 -2.74
CA TRP A 700 -24.42 30.28 -2.32
C TRP A 700 -25.72 30.75 -2.96
N ALA A 701 -25.93 32.07 -3.06
CA ALA A 701 -27.14 32.63 -3.65
C ALA A 701 -27.30 32.28 -5.14
N ALA A 702 -26.19 32.16 -5.87
CA ALA A 702 -26.17 31.74 -7.26
C ALA A 702 -26.31 30.21 -7.42
N ALA A 703 -25.72 29.44 -6.51
CA ALA A 703 -25.72 27.97 -6.56
C ALA A 703 -27.03 27.32 -6.06
N ALA A 704 -27.70 27.91 -5.05
CA ALA A 704 -28.90 27.33 -4.44
C ALA A 704 -30.04 27.03 -5.44
N PRO A 705 -30.36 27.89 -6.44
CA PRO A 705 -31.30 27.56 -7.51
C PRO A 705 -30.90 26.31 -8.33
N MET A 706 -29.62 26.08 -8.56
CA MET A 706 -29.12 24.92 -9.31
C MET A 706 -29.28 23.65 -8.49
N LEU A 707 -28.97 23.70 -7.19
CA LEU A 707 -29.20 22.61 -6.25
C LEU A 707 -30.70 22.24 -6.15
N ARG A 708 -31.58 23.25 -6.12
CA ARG A 708 -33.04 23.04 -6.16
C ARG A 708 -33.49 22.31 -7.42
N GLN A 709 -32.88 22.62 -8.58
CA GLN A 709 -33.20 21.97 -9.85
C GLN A 709 -32.64 20.55 -9.93
N ALA A 710 -31.48 20.29 -9.33
CA ALA A 710 -30.86 18.96 -9.28
C ALA A 710 -31.63 18.00 -8.36
N TYR A 711 -32.18 18.49 -7.23
CA TYR A 711 -32.80 17.63 -6.21
C TYR A 711 -33.88 16.68 -6.74
N PRO A 712 -34.88 17.11 -7.55
CA PRO A 712 -35.88 16.20 -8.11
C PRO A 712 -35.30 15.06 -8.96
N VAL A 713 -34.17 15.29 -9.64
CA VAL A 713 -33.50 14.30 -10.50
C VAL A 713 -32.85 13.20 -9.66
N VAL A 714 -32.22 13.57 -8.55
CA VAL A 714 -31.47 12.63 -7.70
C VAL A 714 -32.27 12.09 -6.51
N ARG A 715 -33.49 12.60 -6.26
CA ARG A 715 -34.29 12.25 -5.08
C ARG A 715 -34.54 10.75 -4.89
N SER A 716 -34.74 9.98 -5.97
CA SER A 716 -34.92 8.52 -5.90
C SER A 716 -33.65 7.77 -5.48
N HIS A 717 -32.49 8.43 -5.57
CA HIS A 717 -31.18 7.88 -5.25
C HIS A 717 -30.66 8.31 -3.88
N LEU A 718 -31.38 9.18 -3.17
CA LEU A 718 -30.99 9.71 -1.86
C LEU A 718 -31.55 8.86 -0.72
N GLN A 719 -30.69 8.56 0.26
CA GLN A 719 -31.16 8.11 1.57
C GLN A 719 -31.45 9.33 2.45
N ARG A 720 -32.42 9.22 3.38
CA ARG A 720 -32.94 10.39 4.10
C ARG A 720 -31.97 11.03 5.10
N ALA A 721 -31.01 10.27 5.63
CA ALA A 721 -30.10 10.73 6.68
C ALA A 721 -29.02 11.67 6.13
N VAL A 722 -28.58 12.61 6.95
CA VAL A 722 -27.49 13.57 6.63
C VAL A 722 -26.36 13.41 7.66
N PRO A 723 -25.12 13.85 7.37
CA PRO A 723 -24.03 13.75 8.33
C PRO A 723 -24.35 14.46 9.65
N LEU A 724 -23.87 13.93 10.77
CA LEU A 724 -24.06 14.55 12.07
C LEU A 724 -23.46 15.97 12.08
N PHE A 725 -24.09 16.88 12.82
CA PHE A 725 -23.71 18.30 12.92
C PHE A 725 -23.96 19.16 11.68
N THR A 726 -24.56 18.62 10.61
CA THR A 726 -24.96 19.41 9.43
C THR A 726 -26.38 19.93 9.54
N LYS A 727 -26.68 21.04 8.86
CA LYS A 727 -28.05 21.53 8.65
C LYS A 727 -28.74 20.69 7.59
N ALA A 728 -29.86 20.06 7.92
CA ALA A 728 -30.69 19.37 6.93
C ALA A 728 -31.37 20.39 6.00
N LEU A 729 -30.96 20.44 4.73
CA LEU A 729 -31.58 21.27 3.69
C LEU A 729 -32.78 20.55 3.05
N ALA A 730 -32.63 19.26 2.79
CA ALA A 730 -33.66 18.36 2.28
C ALA A 730 -33.37 16.92 2.74
N PRO A 731 -34.31 15.96 2.63
CA PRO A 731 -34.00 14.56 2.91
C PRO A 731 -32.79 14.07 2.09
N GLY A 732 -31.73 13.68 2.78
CA GLY A 732 -30.45 13.25 2.20
C GLY A 732 -29.47 14.35 1.79
N VAL A 733 -29.79 15.62 2.05
CA VAL A 733 -28.94 16.78 1.72
C VAL A 733 -28.65 17.59 2.97
N GLY A 734 -27.39 17.58 3.39
CA GLY A 734 -26.88 18.34 4.54
C GLY A 734 -26.03 19.53 4.09
N LEU A 735 -25.84 20.53 4.96
CA LEU A 735 -24.93 21.65 4.73
C LEU A 735 -24.16 22.02 5.99
N ALA A 736 -22.90 22.43 5.82
CA ALA A 736 -22.09 23.06 6.84
C ALA A 736 -21.16 24.15 6.27
N GLU A 737 -20.78 25.11 7.11
CA GLU A 737 -19.69 26.03 6.84
C GLU A 737 -18.35 25.35 7.15
N GLU A 738 -17.37 25.52 6.25
CA GLU A 738 -16.03 25.00 6.45
C GLU A 738 -15.33 25.77 7.57
N PRO A 739 -14.61 25.11 8.50
CA PRO A 739 -13.85 25.80 9.54
C PRO A 739 -12.88 26.84 8.95
N MET A 740 -12.71 27.98 9.61
CA MET A 740 -11.77 29.06 9.20
C MET A 740 -10.48 29.07 10.03
N GLU A 741 -10.26 28.07 10.87
CA GLU A 741 -9.03 27.92 11.66
C GLU A 741 -7.89 27.37 10.79
N GLU A 742 -6.66 27.32 11.30
CA GLU A 742 -5.56 26.68 10.56
C GLU A 742 -5.92 25.22 10.26
N PRO A 743 -5.66 24.72 9.03
CA PRO A 743 -5.97 23.37 8.65
C PRO A 743 -5.37 22.37 9.63
N MET A 744 -6.15 21.33 9.99
CA MET A 744 -5.61 20.26 10.80
C MET A 744 -4.48 19.55 10.02
N GLU A 745 -3.26 19.50 10.59
CA GLU A 745 -2.09 18.83 9.97
C GLU A 745 -2.35 17.37 9.56
N GLU A 746 -3.39 16.75 10.12
CA GLU A 746 -3.77 15.35 9.96
C GLU A 746 -4.98 15.15 9.04
N ALA A 747 -5.58 16.21 8.51
CA ALA A 747 -6.68 16.10 7.55
C ALA A 747 -6.11 15.87 6.14
N CYS A 748 -6.39 14.69 5.56
CA CYS A 748 -5.90 14.30 4.23
C CYS A 748 -6.53 15.09 3.06
N ASN A 749 -7.56 15.92 3.31
CA ASN A 749 -8.23 16.79 2.34
C ASN A 749 -9.21 17.77 3.08
N GLU A 750 -9.38 18.98 2.56
CA GLU A 750 -10.40 19.98 2.96
C GLU A 750 -11.83 19.39 3.03
N ALA A 751 -12.15 18.41 2.19
CA ALA A 751 -13.49 17.80 2.11
C ALA A 751 -13.92 17.05 3.39
N ILE A 752 -12.97 16.56 4.20
CA ILE A 752 -13.25 15.80 5.42
C ILE A 752 -13.08 16.64 6.70
N GLU A 753 -12.49 17.81 6.57
CA GLU A 753 -12.04 18.65 7.69
C GLU A 753 -13.18 19.05 8.64
N PHE A 754 -14.33 19.47 8.11
CA PHE A 754 -15.48 19.84 8.96
C PHE A 754 -15.90 18.70 9.89
N GLY A 755 -16.05 17.49 9.35
CA GLY A 755 -16.48 16.33 10.12
C GLY A 755 -15.45 15.95 11.18
N LEU A 756 -14.17 15.93 10.83
CA LEU A 756 -13.06 15.67 11.76
C LEU A 756 -12.99 16.72 12.87
N HIS A 757 -13.12 18.00 12.53
CA HIS A 757 -13.12 19.08 13.50
C HIS A 757 -14.28 18.95 14.50
N ARG A 758 -15.51 18.66 14.05
CA ARG A 758 -16.64 18.49 14.99
C ARG A 758 -16.50 17.21 15.81
N ALA A 759 -15.98 16.13 15.21
CA ALA A 759 -15.66 14.91 15.94
C ALA A 759 -14.58 15.12 17.00
N GLN A 760 -13.57 15.96 16.72
CA GLN A 760 -12.49 16.32 17.63
C GLN A 760 -13.02 17.02 18.90
N LEU A 761 -13.91 18.00 18.75
CA LEU A 761 -14.54 18.68 19.88
C LEU A 761 -15.36 17.73 20.76
N VAL A 762 -16.01 16.75 20.14
CA VAL A 762 -16.75 15.72 20.88
C VAL A 762 -15.78 14.79 21.61
N ALA A 763 -14.71 14.34 20.95
CA ALA A 763 -13.67 13.51 21.56
C ALA A 763 -13.04 14.20 22.78
N ASP A 764 -12.70 15.48 22.66
CA ASP A 764 -12.17 16.29 23.75
C ASP A 764 -13.16 16.38 24.92
N GLY A 765 -14.45 16.55 24.63
CA GLY A 765 -15.50 16.56 25.64
C GLY A 765 -15.69 15.21 26.34
N LEU A 766 -15.53 14.09 25.63
CA LEU A 766 -15.56 12.75 26.21
C LEU A 766 -14.34 12.46 27.09
N LEU A 767 -13.16 12.94 26.71
CA LEU A 767 -11.93 12.80 27.50
C LEU A 767 -11.93 13.68 28.76
N ASP A 768 -12.68 14.78 28.75
CA ASP A 768 -12.84 15.63 29.93
C ASP A 768 -13.84 15.06 30.95
N SER A 769 -14.71 14.13 30.55
CA SER A 769 -15.70 13.55 31.46
C SER A 769 -16.10 12.13 31.07
N ALA A 770 -15.68 11.16 31.89
CA ALA A 770 -16.09 9.76 31.74
C ALA A 770 -17.55 9.52 32.18
N ASP A 771 -18.13 10.39 33.01
CA ASP A 771 -19.50 10.26 33.54
C ASP A 771 -20.55 10.52 32.43
N PRO A 772 -21.36 9.49 32.05
CA PRO A 772 -22.37 9.63 31.02
C PRO A 772 -23.35 10.79 31.22
N THR A 773 -23.62 11.18 32.47
CA THR A 773 -24.53 12.28 32.79
C THR A 773 -23.91 13.67 32.61
N ALA A 774 -22.58 13.76 32.63
CA ALA A 774 -21.82 15.00 32.50
C ALA A 774 -21.16 15.18 31.11
N ARG A 775 -21.06 14.12 30.31
CA ARG A 775 -20.50 14.15 28.93
C ARG A 775 -21.09 15.27 28.05
N LEU A 776 -22.41 15.42 28.04
CA LEU A 776 -23.06 16.46 27.22
C LEU A 776 -22.63 17.87 27.62
N ALA A 777 -22.52 18.14 28.92
CA ALA A 777 -22.06 19.43 29.42
C ALA A 777 -20.57 19.66 29.10
N ALA A 778 -19.74 18.61 29.14
CA ALA A 778 -18.34 18.69 28.74
C ALA A 778 -18.19 19.01 27.24
N ILE A 779 -18.93 18.33 26.37
CA ILE A 779 -18.97 18.63 24.93
C ILE A 779 -19.46 20.06 24.67
N ALA A 780 -20.53 20.49 25.36
CA ALA A 780 -21.05 21.85 25.21
C ALA A 780 -20.00 22.91 25.59
N ARG A 781 -19.16 22.66 26.61
CA ARG A 781 -18.03 23.54 26.96
C ARG A 781 -16.97 23.57 25.86
N GLN A 782 -16.63 22.44 25.26
CA GLN A 782 -15.66 22.39 24.16
C GLN A 782 -16.13 23.20 22.95
N PHE A 783 -17.42 23.07 22.57
CA PHE A 783 -18.01 23.91 21.53
C PHE A 783 -18.00 25.39 21.90
N GLN A 784 -18.36 25.74 23.14
CA GLN A 784 -18.35 27.13 23.60
C GLN A 784 -16.92 27.74 23.61
N GLN A 785 -15.91 26.96 23.99
CA GLN A 785 -14.50 27.38 23.97
C GLN A 785 -14.01 27.66 22.55
N ALA A 786 -14.48 26.89 21.57
CA ALA A 786 -14.26 27.14 20.15
C ALA A 786 -15.15 28.26 19.57
N GLY A 787 -15.97 28.94 20.38
CA GLY A 787 -16.89 29.99 19.92
C GLY A 787 -18.09 29.47 19.11
N LEU A 788 -18.37 28.17 19.18
CA LEU A 788 -19.42 27.48 18.43
C LEU A 788 -20.66 27.21 19.31
N TRP A 789 -21.80 27.01 18.64
CA TRP A 789 -23.07 26.70 19.28
C TRP A 789 -23.45 25.24 19.00
N LEU A 790 -23.67 24.43 20.05
CA LEU A 790 -23.98 23.00 19.89
C LEU A 790 -25.35 22.75 19.20
N ASP A 791 -26.29 23.70 19.28
CA ASP A 791 -27.58 23.66 18.58
C ASP A 791 -27.47 24.11 17.11
N ARG A 792 -26.39 24.80 16.73
CA ARG A 792 -26.09 25.22 15.35
C ARG A 792 -24.64 24.88 14.96
N PRO A 793 -24.23 23.60 15.04
CA PRO A 793 -22.83 23.21 14.90
C PRO A 793 -22.31 23.31 13.45
N TYR A 794 -23.22 23.54 12.49
CA TYR A 794 -22.96 23.74 11.07
C TYR A 794 -22.51 25.17 10.71
N LEU A 795 -22.54 26.11 11.66
CA LEU A 795 -22.11 27.50 11.45
C LEU A 795 -20.74 27.74 12.09
N ASN A 796 -19.99 28.66 11.51
CA ASN A 796 -18.78 29.21 12.11
C ASN A 796 -19.12 30.25 13.19
N PRO A 797 -18.15 30.60 14.06
CA PRO A 797 -18.35 31.58 15.12
C PRO A 797 -18.87 32.93 14.57
N GLY A 798 -19.99 33.40 15.13
CA GLY A 798 -20.60 34.68 14.75
C GLY A 798 -21.36 34.69 13.41
N ALA A 799 -21.42 33.57 12.68
CA ALA A 799 -22.14 33.49 11.42
C ALA A 799 -23.68 33.48 11.59
N GLY A 800 -24.38 34.16 10.68
CA GLY A 800 -25.83 34.13 10.59
C GLY A 800 -26.32 33.02 9.65
N ASP A 801 -27.42 32.36 10.01
CA ASP A 801 -27.99 31.31 9.17
C ASP A 801 -28.72 31.91 7.95
N ARG A 802 -28.13 31.72 6.76
CA ARG A 802 -28.62 32.21 5.46
C ARG A 802 -28.95 31.08 4.48
N TYR A 803 -28.87 29.83 4.92
CA TYR A 803 -28.94 28.67 4.03
C TYR A 803 -30.37 28.14 3.97
N SER A 804 -30.95 28.11 2.78
CA SER A 804 -32.24 27.44 2.52
C SER A 804 -32.24 26.91 1.09
N LEU A 805 -32.77 25.70 0.92
CA LEU A 805 -32.96 25.06 -0.37
C LEU A 805 -34.41 25.23 -0.82
#